data_AF-A0A359C751-F1
#
_entry.id   AF-A0A359C751-F1
#
_cell.length_a   1.000
_cell.length_b   1.000
_cell.length_c   1.000
_cell.angle_alpha   90.00
_cell.angle_beta   90.00
_cell.angle_gamma   90.00
#
_symmetry.space_group_name_H-M   'P 1'
#
loop_
_entity.id
_entity.type
_entity.pdbx_description
1 polymer ?
#
loop_
_entity_poly.entity_id
_entity_poly.type
_entity_poly.pdbx_seq_one_letter_code
_entity_poly.pdbx_strand_id
1 'polypeptide(L)'
;MWRLALHAHPVAPLEIAAFFLWLPGHARKYTTFLNQTPFLGIEKKTPSGTTHRNDQVYAEEDFMSGKPNDRARSWPLSCPPTLGTPLPEMMQALTIHRDRYGLPSESLRREQVQVPRLRGRDAKRVLVAILATGPNFNTIFASMGLPVPVFGRGDSATVHIPGSDALGIVVDTGGAVSRVREGQAVILDSWTGHNIRGYETHDGFNAQFAIVDEERAIPVPPPLRGHAPERLAAMLLTYGTAYRAIVERLGVSPGNSVLLLGGGKGTSFAGAQIAKRLGARVILMGSNPDLARSLRERGIADAFIDRRAIPPEVFGFIPPGTLYEEWFARTEPFRQAVYAANDGRPVDRIFEHTGALNFPLLVSALSQNGSLAFFGATGKGLKGEYKETFFYDGGRYVFDARWVWMRQKQVLFRKGTPDAIFAEIGLLPGRKGLIWGADAYSRSFARAALARGAELAFVASRSAEKKGIASLRRMGIPPSRVIDRDGIRFLPDMPDPLTPDGKPDPEYTTGFMRSAQALGKAYWGIFGPRQSPDFIVERPDQSTLQYSTFVLRDYDEKNAMPCGFIVLRGKTNMSIFGSHMYRSDQAGEVIRLLAEGKIVMEQEDLEITTLDGLPGVHQKMLDGTMGKPKGVALVQADRAGRSIREYEDVFLGERIMVAEPKENRFLDVRLLGEVAIVTLTRPEALNALNEELLSQLSSVVREAGSLGTIGGKAVRALVLTGAGRAFVAGADVKEFHGKDAGMIRALASKNISVFTELEALPLPVIAVVDGFALGGGNELAMSAHYRIVTENASLGQPEVKLGIIPGYGGMQRLPRLVGPARAAEMSANGEPVDGDTAVAWGLADEFLPSATALSAAVTRARAFLSGDRPFPRKDWDAIASEQKEALRRFLERRDVREILAAPVPGPEEAKDLRAARGAAAKGALLAMKYGYESGFLSGLGNDARAFGEITASPAGQEWVGRFLGKDPLQSSFLELISAEKE
;
A
#
# COMPACT_ATOMS: atom_id res chain seq x y z
N MET A 1 -13.93 -27.24 37.07
CA MET A 1 -13.82 -25.87 36.51
C MET A 1 -12.47 -25.23 36.86
N TRP A 2 -11.36 -25.86 36.45
CA TRP A 2 -9.98 -25.33 36.63
C TRP A 2 -9.08 -25.83 35.49
N ARG A 3 -9.54 -25.64 34.24
CA ARG A 3 -8.81 -25.84 32.97
C ARG A 3 -9.58 -25.12 31.85
N LEU A 4 -9.37 -23.81 31.71
CA LEU A 4 -9.76 -22.99 30.54
C LEU A 4 -9.24 -21.55 30.74
N ALA A 5 -7.92 -21.36 30.61
CA ALA A 5 -7.28 -20.04 30.52
C ALA A 5 -5.83 -20.13 29.98
N LEU A 6 -5.58 -20.96 28.96
CA LEU A 6 -4.25 -21.12 28.34
C LEU A 6 -4.29 -21.03 26.81
N HIS A 7 -5.20 -20.24 26.24
CA HIS A 7 -5.22 -19.89 24.82
C HIS A 7 -5.29 -18.35 24.64
N ALA A 8 -4.28 -17.67 25.17
CA ALA A 8 -3.87 -16.37 24.68
C ALA A 8 -2.45 -16.53 24.13
N HIS A 9 -2.28 -16.19 22.86
CA HIS A 9 -1.05 -16.30 22.07
C HIS A 9 0.23 -15.97 22.86
N PRO A 10 1.33 -16.73 22.70
CA PRO A 10 2.61 -16.34 23.25
C PRO A 10 3.17 -15.20 22.39
N VAL A 11 2.76 -13.97 22.66
CA VAL A 11 3.50 -12.78 22.21
C VAL A 11 4.50 -12.46 23.31
N ALA A 12 5.68 -13.09 23.22
CA ALA A 12 6.86 -12.71 23.99
C ALA A 12 8.12 -13.29 23.31
N PRO A 13 9.25 -12.55 23.26
CA PRO A 13 9.40 -11.12 23.04
C PRO A 13 10.49 -10.85 21.98
N LEU A 14 10.11 -10.30 20.82
CA LEU A 14 11.06 -9.63 19.92
C LEU A 14 11.61 -8.32 20.55
N GLU A 15 11.06 -7.87 21.68
CA GLU A 15 11.54 -6.71 22.44
C GLU A 15 12.94 -6.88 23.08
N ILE A 16 13.53 -8.09 23.06
CA ILE A 16 14.89 -8.34 23.57
C ILE A 16 15.95 -8.33 22.45
N ALA A 17 15.55 -8.26 21.17
CA ALA A 17 16.46 -8.41 20.02
C ALA A 17 17.28 -7.15 19.65
N ALA A 18 17.33 -6.10 20.48
CA ALA A 18 18.05 -4.85 20.20
C ALA A 18 19.57 -4.89 20.51
N PHE A 19 20.15 -6.09 20.56
CA PHE A 19 21.44 -6.35 21.15
C PHE A 19 22.39 -6.91 20.09
N PHE A 20 23.28 -6.02 19.59
CA PHE A 20 24.62 -6.27 19.03
C PHE A 20 24.85 -6.54 17.54
N LEU A 21 25.80 -5.79 16.94
CA LEU A 21 25.65 -4.98 15.72
C LEU A 21 26.91 -4.45 14.89
N TRP A 22 28.06 -5.12 14.67
CA TRP A 22 29.08 -4.92 13.57
C TRP A 22 30.56 -4.39 13.74
N LEU A 23 31.53 -4.83 12.85
CA LEU A 23 32.59 -4.26 11.94
C LEU A 23 33.15 -5.44 11.03
N PRO A 24 33.92 -5.31 9.91
CA PRO A 24 35.37 -5.41 9.80
C PRO A 24 35.98 -4.55 8.67
N GLY A 25 37.28 -4.75 8.45
CA GLY A 25 38.05 -4.41 7.25
C GLY A 25 39.37 -5.19 7.25
N HIS A 26 39.77 -5.77 6.10
CA HIS A 26 41.12 -6.10 5.58
C HIS A 26 41.00 -7.15 4.46
N ALA A 27 40.39 -6.82 3.32
CA ALA A 27 40.34 -7.72 2.16
C ALA A 27 41.60 -7.55 1.28
N ARG A 28 42.68 -8.27 1.63
CA ARG A 28 43.71 -8.74 0.68
C ARG A 28 44.65 -9.83 1.21
N LYS A 29 44.42 -10.35 2.43
CA LYS A 29 45.22 -11.46 3.02
C LYS A 29 44.43 -12.65 3.58
N TYR A 30 43.10 -12.70 3.43
CA TYR A 30 42.27 -13.64 4.22
C TYR A 30 41.54 -14.73 3.41
N THR A 31 41.91 -14.94 2.15
CA THR A 31 41.41 -16.07 1.34
C THR A 31 41.76 -17.45 1.93
N THR A 32 42.64 -17.52 2.93
CA THR A 32 43.16 -18.78 3.49
C THR A 32 42.55 -19.17 4.85
N PHE A 33 41.83 -18.29 5.56
CA PHE A 33 41.44 -18.55 6.96
C PHE A 33 40.00 -19.05 7.16
N LEU A 34 39.12 -18.91 6.17
CA LEU A 34 37.71 -19.34 6.28
C LEU A 34 37.48 -20.84 5.99
N ASN A 35 38.51 -21.59 5.62
CA ASN A 35 38.41 -23.03 5.34
C ASN A 35 38.75 -23.93 6.55
N GLN A 36 39.09 -23.39 7.74
CA GLN A 36 39.61 -24.22 8.83
C GLN A 36 39.20 -23.76 10.25
N THR A 37 37.91 -23.63 10.57
CA THR A 37 37.47 -23.82 11.98
C THR A 37 35.95 -24.01 12.10
N PRO A 38 35.46 -25.05 12.80
CA PRO A 38 34.04 -25.25 13.06
C PRO A 38 33.57 -24.39 14.26
N PHE A 39 32.51 -23.61 14.10
CA PHE A 39 31.86 -22.87 15.20
C PHE A 39 30.86 -23.78 15.94
N LEU A 40 31.06 -23.89 17.26
CA LEU A 40 30.16 -24.42 18.30
C LEU A 40 29.78 -25.91 18.21
N GLY A 41 30.43 -26.71 19.07
CA GLY A 41 30.04 -28.07 19.40
C GLY A 41 28.66 -28.13 20.03
N ILE A 42 27.70 -28.59 19.24
CA ILE A 42 26.49 -29.27 19.72
C ILE A 42 26.63 -30.70 19.20
N GLU A 43 26.78 -31.67 20.10
CA GLU A 43 26.79 -33.09 19.74
C GLU A 43 25.51 -33.46 18.98
N LYS A 44 25.65 -33.72 17.68
CA LYS A 44 24.62 -34.40 16.88
C LYS A 44 24.76 -35.91 17.10
N LYS A 45 23.77 -36.53 17.75
CA LYS A 45 23.44 -37.94 17.52
C LYS A 45 22.19 -38.01 16.67
N THR A 46 22.34 -38.30 15.37
CA THR A 46 21.37 -39.07 14.57
C THR A 46 22.01 -39.49 13.24
N PRO A 47 21.65 -40.66 12.68
CA PRO A 47 22.46 -41.39 11.71
C PRO A 47 22.36 -40.85 10.29
N SER A 48 23.46 -41.04 9.56
CA SER A 48 23.65 -40.80 8.14
C SER A 48 22.65 -41.57 7.27
N GLY A 49 21.92 -40.84 6.41
CA GLY A 49 21.26 -41.35 5.23
C GLY A 49 21.68 -40.51 4.03
N THR A 50 22.59 -41.03 3.21
CA THR A 50 23.03 -40.45 1.94
C THR A 50 21.94 -40.56 0.89
N THR A 51 21.56 -39.45 0.27
CA THR A 51 20.97 -39.45 -1.09
C THR A 51 21.62 -38.35 -1.90
N HIS A 52 22.41 -38.77 -2.90
CA HIS A 52 22.96 -37.93 -3.96
C HIS A 52 21.84 -37.16 -4.68
N ARG A 53 22.00 -35.86 -4.90
CA ARG A 53 21.26 -35.12 -5.93
C ARG A 53 22.28 -34.45 -6.85
N ASN A 54 22.07 -34.72 -8.14
CA ASN A 54 22.87 -34.27 -9.27
C ASN A 54 22.94 -32.74 -9.36
N ASP A 55 24.15 -32.22 -9.43
CA ASP A 55 24.44 -30.92 -10.03
C ASP A 55 24.27 -31.05 -11.55
N GLN A 56 23.26 -30.40 -12.13
CA GLN A 56 23.22 -30.11 -13.56
C GLN A 56 23.27 -28.59 -13.75
N VAL A 57 24.39 -28.14 -14.28
CA VAL A 57 24.61 -26.81 -14.86
C VAL A 57 23.82 -26.77 -16.16
N TYR A 58 22.82 -25.89 -16.28
CA TYR A 58 22.13 -25.63 -17.55
C TYR A 58 22.78 -24.45 -18.25
N ALA A 59 23.32 -24.72 -19.45
CA ALA A 59 23.85 -23.74 -20.39
C ALA A 59 22.70 -23.05 -21.16
N GLU A 60 23.00 -21.86 -21.67
CA GLU A 60 22.09 -20.78 -22.10
C GLU A 60 21.31 -20.96 -23.43
N GLU A 61 21.14 -22.15 -24.03
CA GLU A 61 20.72 -22.21 -25.45
C GLU A 61 19.40 -22.90 -25.85
N ASP A 62 18.52 -23.33 -24.93
CA ASP A 62 17.22 -23.94 -25.31
C ASP A 62 15.99 -23.06 -24.96
N PHE A 63 15.73 -21.99 -25.73
CA PHE A 63 14.55 -21.12 -25.52
C PHE A 63 13.56 -21.01 -26.69
N MET A 64 13.69 -21.84 -27.73
CA MET A 64 12.79 -21.80 -28.90
C MET A 64 11.88 -23.03 -29.06
N SER A 65 11.89 -24.01 -28.15
CA SER A 65 10.96 -25.15 -28.19
C SER A 65 9.92 -25.08 -27.08
N GLY A 66 8.80 -24.40 -27.37
CA GLY A 66 7.66 -24.30 -26.46
C GLY A 66 7.04 -25.66 -26.14
N LYS A 67 7.24 -26.15 -24.90
CA LYS A 67 6.36 -27.13 -24.27
C LYS A 67 5.47 -26.42 -23.22
N PRO A 68 4.15 -26.63 -23.20
CA PRO A 68 3.22 -25.92 -22.32
C PRO A 68 3.45 -26.11 -20.81
N ASN A 69 4.14 -27.18 -20.39
CA ASN A 69 4.26 -27.55 -18.97
C ASN A 69 5.25 -26.72 -18.14
N ASP A 70 6.27 -26.07 -18.73
CA ASP A 70 7.26 -25.31 -17.94
C ASP A 70 6.77 -23.90 -17.53
N ARG A 71 5.87 -23.31 -18.32
CA ARG A 71 5.27 -21.99 -18.01
C ARG A 71 4.32 -22.03 -16.81
N ALA A 72 3.75 -23.19 -16.49
CA ALA A 72 2.87 -23.35 -15.33
C ALA A 72 3.66 -23.29 -14.01
N ARG A 73 4.95 -23.64 -14.02
CA ARG A 73 5.77 -23.75 -12.82
C ARG A 73 6.51 -22.47 -12.47
N SER A 74 7.02 -21.73 -13.47
CA SER A 74 7.78 -20.50 -13.25
C SER A 74 7.51 -19.44 -14.33
N TRP A 75 7.55 -18.17 -13.94
CA TRP A 75 7.24 -17.03 -14.80
C TRP A 75 8.51 -16.25 -15.19
N PRO A 76 8.76 -15.96 -16.48
CA PRO A 76 9.96 -15.23 -16.90
C PRO A 76 10.06 -13.84 -16.25
N LEU A 77 11.28 -13.41 -15.93
CA LEU A 77 11.54 -11.99 -15.66
C LEU A 77 11.24 -11.17 -16.92
N SER A 78 10.99 -9.86 -16.75
CA SER A 78 10.71 -8.94 -17.86
C SER A 78 9.42 -9.25 -18.66
N CYS A 79 8.56 -10.14 -18.18
CA CYS A 79 7.24 -10.39 -18.74
C CYS A 79 6.20 -9.95 -17.70
N PRO A 80 5.57 -8.77 -17.79
CA PRO A 80 4.52 -8.42 -16.85
C PRO A 80 3.28 -9.31 -17.09
N PRO A 81 2.57 -9.75 -16.04
CA PRO A 81 1.32 -10.50 -16.21
C PRO A 81 0.24 -9.62 -16.86
N THR A 82 -0.77 -10.26 -17.46
CA THR A 82 -1.98 -9.59 -17.96
C THR A 82 -3.19 -9.99 -17.13
N LEU A 83 -4.29 -9.25 -17.25
CA LEU A 83 -5.53 -9.53 -16.53
C LEU A 83 -5.99 -10.99 -16.73
N GLY A 84 -6.36 -11.63 -15.61
CA GLY A 84 -6.80 -13.03 -15.58
C GLY A 84 -5.71 -14.06 -15.93
N THR A 85 -4.43 -13.66 -16.01
CA THR A 85 -3.31 -14.59 -16.19
C THR A 85 -3.16 -15.47 -14.94
N PRO A 86 -3.10 -16.80 -15.07
CA PRO A 86 -2.84 -17.67 -13.94
C PRO A 86 -1.50 -17.36 -13.28
N LEU A 87 -1.49 -17.21 -11.96
CA LEU A 87 -0.25 -17.02 -11.21
C LEU A 87 0.60 -18.31 -11.26
N PRO A 88 1.92 -18.20 -11.48
CA PRO A 88 2.82 -19.35 -11.43
C PRO A 88 2.90 -19.98 -10.03
N GLU A 89 3.46 -21.17 -9.92
CA GLU A 89 3.80 -21.77 -8.62
C GLU A 89 5.02 -21.09 -7.98
N MET A 90 6.03 -20.80 -8.80
CA MET A 90 7.32 -20.23 -8.39
C MET A 90 7.55 -18.86 -9.03
N MET A 91 8.24 -17.99 -8.29
CA MET A 91 8.73 -16.70 -8.73
C MET A 91 10.23 -16.57 -8.51
N GLN A 92 10.87 -15.72 -9.30
CA GLN A 92 12.23 -15.26 -9.09
C GLN A 92 12.27 -14.21 -7.97
N ALA A 93 13.20 -14.37 -7.04
CA ALA A 93 13.49 -13.42 -5.98
C ALA A 93 14.98 -13.40 -5.65
N LEU A 94 15.49 -12.26 -5.16
CA LEU A 94 16.74 -12.25 -4.42
C LEU A 94 16.49 -12.79 -3.02
N THR A 95 17.37 -13.66 -2.55
CA THR A 95 17.25 -14.34 -1.28
C THR A 95 18.53 -14.25 -0.45
N ILE A 96 18.35 -14.23 0.86
CA ILE A 96 19.39 -14.42 1.87
C ILE A 96 19.05 -15.71 2.61
N HIS A 97 20.04 -16.59 2.80
CA HIS A 97 19.86 -17.84 3.55
C HIS A 97 20.45 -17.71 4.95
N ARG A 98 19.81 -18.39 5.92
CA ARG A 98 20.19 -18.34 7.34
C ARG A 98 21.64 -18.71 7.64
N ASP A 99 22.20 -19.60 6.83
CA ASP A 99 23.57 -20.11 6.93
C ASP A 99 24.57 -19.33 6.05
N ARG A 100 24.13 -18.30 5.31
CA ARG A 100 24.94 -17.60 4.30
C ARG A 100 24.77 -16.09 4.34
N TYR A 101 25.14 -15.51 5.48
CA TYR A 101 25.34 -14.07 5.57
C TYR A 101 26.69 -13.66 4.98
N GLY A 102 26.76 -12.48 4.38
CA GLY A 102 28.00 -11.95 3.82
C GLY A 102 27.79 -10.65 3.05
N LEU A 103 28.82 -10.24 2.31
CA LEU A 103 28.73 -9.06 1.44
C LEU A 103 27.56 -9.21 0.46
N PRO A 104 26.88 -8.11 0.08
CA PRO A 104 25.75 -8.17 -0.84
C PRO A 104 26.05 -8.96 -2.12
N SER A 105 27.23 -8.76 -2.73
CA SER A 105 27.65 -9.47 -3.95
C SER A 105 27.89 -10.97 -3.79
N GLU A 106 27.99 -11.48 -2.56
CA GLU A 106 28.31 -12.89 -2.25
C GLU A 106 27.10 -13.64 -1.69
N SER A 107 26.28 -12.95 -0.89
CA SER A 107 25.17 -13.51 -0.10
C SER A 107 23.82 -13.39 -0.79
N LEU A 108 23.56 -12.29 -1.52
CA LEU A 108 22.31 -12.13 -2.27
C LEU A 108 22.38 -12.97 -3.54
N ARG A 109 21.45 -13.92 -3.67
CA ARG A 109 21.35 -14.78 -4.86
C ARG A 109 19.94 -14.73 -5.41
N ARG A 110 19.82 -14.75 -6.74
CA ARG A 110 18.53 -14.95 -7.38
C ARG A 110 18.17 -16.43 -7.35
N GLU A 111 17.00 -16.74 -6.82
CA GLU A 111 16.48 -18.09 -6.69
C GLU A 111 14.99 -18.13 -7.02
N GLN A 112 14.48 -19.33 -7.29
CA GLN A 112 13.05 -19.58 -7.38
C GLN A 112 12.47 -19.84 -5.99
N VAL A 113 11.47 -19.05 -5.61
CA VAL A 113 10.72 -19.17 -4.35
C VAL A 113 9.23 -19.28 -4.65
N GLN A 114 8.43 -19.75 -3.69
CA GLN A 114 6.99 -19.88 -3.88
C GLN A 114 6.32 -18.50 -4.06
N VAL A 115 5.41 -18.40 -5.03
CA VAL A 115 4.60 -17.18 -5.22
C VAL A 115 3.62 -17.03 -4.05
N PRO A 116 3.58 -15.85 -3.39
CA PRO A 116 2.58 -15.61 -2.35
C PRO A 116 1.19 -15.54 -2.99
N ARG A 117 0.20 -16.16 -2.35
CA ARG A 117 -1.20 -16.17 -2.81
C ARG A 117 -2.13 -15.60 -1.75
N LEU A 118 -3.08 -14.78 -2.19
CA LEU A 118 -4.15 -14.28 -1.32
C LEU A 118 -5.01 -15.45 -0.84
N ARG A 119 -5.42 -15.41 0.43
CA ARG A 119 -6.36 -16.36 1.04
C ARG A 119 -7.56 -15.60 1.58
N GLY A 120 -8.61 -16.29 2.01
CA GLY A 120 -9.82 -15.63 2.55
C GLY A 120 -9.58 -14.65 3.71
N ARG A 121 -8.48 -14.83 4.48
CA ARG A 121 -8.07 -13.89 5.54
C ARG A 121 -7.46 -12.58 5.02
N ASP A 122 -7.07 -12.53 3.75
CA ASP A 122 -6.35 -11.42 3.12
C ASP A 122 -7.33 -10.46 2.40
N ALA A 123 -8.55 -10.30 2.94
CA ALA A 123 -9.65 -9.58 2.29
C ALA A 123 -9.34 -8.11 1.95
N LYS A 124 -8.43 -7.45 2.68
CA LYS A 124 -7.99 -6.06 2.45
C LYS A 124 -6.55 -5.96 1.94
N ARG A 125 -6.06 -7.02 1.28
CA ARG A 125 -4.71 -7.07 0.75
C ARG A 125 -4.73 -7.24 -0.76
N VAL A 126 -3.63 -6.84 -1.38
CA VAL A 126 -3.43 -6.94 -2.82
C VAL A 126 -2.16 -7.70 -3.11
N LEU A 127 -2.18 -8.48 -4.18
CA LEU A 127 -0.99 -9.05 -4.79
C LEU A 127 -0.50 -8.09 -5.86
N VAL A 128 0.78 -7.77 -5.82
CA VAL A 128 1.40 -6.81 -6.73
C VAL A 128 2.50 -7.51 -7.52
N ALA A 129 2.45 -7.39 -8.85
CA ALA A 129 3.56 -7.73 -9.73
C ALA A 129 4.56 -6.57 -9.73
N ILE A 130 5.73 -6.79 -9.15
CA ILE A 130 6.79 -5.78 -9.02
C ILE A 130 7.38 -5.52 -10.40
N LEU A 131 7.28 -4.29 -10.88
CA LEU A 131 7.90 -3.83 -12.12
C LEU A 131 9.36 -3.44 -11.88
N ALA A 132 9.62 -2.69 -10.82
CA ALA A 132 10.96 -2.28 -10.41
C ALA A 132 11.06 -2.17 -8.88
N THR A 133 12.28 -2.31 -8.35
CA THR A 133 12.60 -2.26 -6.90
C THR A 133 13.83 -1.41 -6.62
N GLY A 134 13.85 -0.73 -5.47
CA GLY A 134 14.93 0.15 -5.04
C GLY A 134 15.95 -0.53 -4.10
N PRO A 135 17.27 -0.33 -4.30
CA PRO A 135 18.29 -0.73 -3.34
C PRO A 135 18.27 0.20 -2.12
N ASN A 136 18.42 -0.40 -0.94
CA ASN A 136 18.40 0.31 0.33
C ASN A 136 19.45 -0.29 1.29
N PHE A 137 19.98 0.54 2.19
CA PHE A 137 21.02 0.11 3.14
C PHE A 137 20.54 -1.01 4.07
N ASN A 138 19.23 -1.05 4.37
CA ASN A 138 18.65 -2.13 5.16
C ASN A 138 18.78 -3.52 4.50
N THR A 139 18.74 -3.61 3.16
CA THR A 139 19.06 -4.85 2.43
C THR A 139 20.51 -5.26 2.62
N ILE A 140 21.44 -4.29 2.61
CA ILE A 140 22.87 -4.56 2.85
C ILE A 140 23.05 -5.10 4.27
N PHE A 141 22.41 -4.48 5.26
CA PHE A 141 22.43 -4.97 6.63
C PHE A 141 21.82 -6.38 6.75
N ALA A 142 20.68 -6.62 6.09
CA ALA A 142 20.06 -7.94 6.06
C ALA A 142 21.00 -9.01 5.47
N SER A 143 21.64 -8.73 4.34
CA SER A 143 22.49 -9.68 3.62
C SER A 143 23.71 -10.08 4.43
N MET A 144 24.25 -9.12 5.18
CA MET A 144 25.40 -9.35 6.02
C MET A 144 25.06 -9.94 7.39
N GLY A 145 23.76 -10.13 7.69
CA GLY A 145 23.28 -10.68 8.96
C GLY A 145 23.58 -9.78 10.14
N LEU A 146 23.75 -8.50 9.85
CA LEU A 146 24.34 -7.59 10.77
C LEU A 146 23.77 -6.19 10.45
N PRO A 147 23.39 -5.42 11.44
CA PRO A 147 23.89 -5.61 12.76
C PRO A 147 23.13 -6.69 13.55
N VAL A 148 21.82 -6.82 13.36
CA VAL A 148 21.04 -7.97 13.81
C VAL A 148 20.87 -8.94 12.63
N PRO A 149 21.03 -10.26 12.84
CA PRO A 149 20.61 -11.25 11.87
C PRO A 149 19.09 -11.16 11.63
N VAL A 150 18.65 -11.15 10.36
CA VAL A 150 17.21 -11.12 10.03
C VAL A 150 16.47 -12.38 10.47
N PHE A 151 17.19 -13.49 10.65
CA PHE A 151 16.66 -14.72 11.26
C PHE A 151 16.85 -14.69 12.78
N GLY A 152 15.79 -14.34 13.50
CA GLY A 152 15.78 -14.24 14.96
C GLY A 152 15.80 -15.59 15.68
N ARG A 153 16.02 -15.56 17.00
CA ARG A 153 15.94 -16.77 17.84
C ARG A 153 14.51 -17.30 17.85
N GLY A 154 14.32 -18.56 17.44
CA GLY A 154 13.00 -19.21 17.38
C GLY A 154 12.24 -18.96 16.08
N ASP A 155 12.80 -18.19 15.16
CA ASP A 155 12.29 -18.06 13.79
C ASP A 155 12.43 -19.40 13.06
N SER A 156 11.42 -19.79 12.28
CA SER A 156 11.41 -20.98 11.44
C SER A 156 11.85 -20.72 9.99
N ALA A 157 11.91 -19.46 9.55
CA ALA A 157 12.24 -19.13 8.17
C ALA A 157 13.73 -19.40 7.85
N THR A 158 14.01 -20.13 6.78
CA THR A 158 15.39 -20.38 6.33
C THR A 158 15.83 -19.44 5.21
N VAL A 159 14.86 -18.77 4.59
CA VAL A 159 15.02 -17.85 3.46
C VAL A 159 14.40 -16.51 3.82
N HIS A 160 15.08 -15.43 3.45
CA HIS A 160 14.62 -14.05 3.61
C HIS A 160 14.70 -13.36 2.25
N ILE A 161 13.58 -12.79 1.80
CA ILE A 161 13.52 -11.95 0.61
C ILE A 161 13.66 -10.50 1.07
N PRO A 162 14.75 -9.79 0.73
CA PRO A 162 14.92 -8.40 1.14
C PRO A 162 14.21 -7.43 0.18
N GLY A 163 14.28 -6.13 0.48
CA GLY A 163 13.81 -5.06 -0.38
C GLY A 163 12.61 -4.32 0.19
N SER A 164 12.70 -2.99 0.25
CA SER A 164 11.78 -2.12 1.01
C SER A 164 11.28 -0.91 0.21
N ASP A 165 11.51 -0.88 -1.10
CA ASP A 165 10.97 0.10 -2.03
C ASP A 165 10.63 -0.63 -3.33
N ALA A 166 9.43 -0.41 -3.87
CA ALA A 166 9.09 -0.91 -5.19
C ALA A 166 7.93 -0.14 -5.83
N LEU A 167 7.79 -0.31 -7.13
CA LEU A 167 6.59 0.01 -7.90
C LEU A 167 6.13 -1.25 -8.63
N GLY A 168 4.83 -1.47 -8.66
CA GLY A 168 4.25 -2.59 -9.38
C GLY A 168 2.83 -2.34 -9.85
N ILE A 169 2.24 -3.36 -10.47
CA ILE A 169 0.84 -3.39 -10.89
C ILE A 169 0.08 -4.32 -9.96
N VAL A 170 -1.10 -3.93 -9.50
CA VAL A 170 -2.00 -4.82 -8.77
C VAL A 170 -2.51 -5.91 -9.72
N VAL A 171 -2.29 -7.17 -9.38
CA VAL A 171 -2.63 -8.32 -10.26
C VAL A 171 -3.71 -9.23 -9.69
N ASP A 172 -3.96 -9.14 -8.39
CA ASP A 172 -5.01 -9.87 -7.68
C ASP A 172 -5.36 -9.09 -6.40
N THR A 173 -6.59 -9.23 -5.91
CA THR A 173 -7.10 -8.46 -4.78
C THR A 173 -7.93 -9.33 -3.83
N GLY A 174 -7.89 -9.00 -2.55
CA GLY A 174 -8.85 -9.52 -1.58
C GLY A 174 -10.24 -8.92 -1.84
N GLY A 175 -11.29 -9.69 -1.55
CA GLY A 175 -12.67 -9.30 -1.88
C GLY A 175 -13.22 -8.06 -1.17
N ALA A 176 -12.50 -7.46 -0.22
CA ALA A 176 -12.90 -6.22 0.47
C ALA A 176 -11.98 -5.02 0.14
N VAL A 177 -11.10 -5.16 -0.86
CA VAL A 177 -10.25 -4.07 -1.36
C VAL A 177 -11.12 -3.05 -2.10
N SER A 178 -10.90 -1.77 -1.80
CA SER A 178 -11.70 -0.67 -2.38
C SER A 178 -10.89 0.54 -2.82
N ARG A 179 -9.64 0.66 -2.33
CA ARG A 179 -8.78 1.84 -2.60
C ARG A 179 -7.99 1.74 -3.90
N VAL A 180 -7.75 0.51 -4.36
CA VAL A 180 -7.01 0.15 -5.57
C VAL A 180 -7.77 -0.92 -6.33
N ARG A 181 -7.44 -1.12 -7.61
CA ARG A 181 -8.03 -2.14 -8.48
C ARG A 181 -6.96 -2.89 -9.25
N GLU A 182 -7.29 -4.08 -9.74
CA GLU A 182 -6.44 -4.81 -10.67
C GLU A 182 -6.07 -3.94 -11.90
N GLY A 183 -4.83 -4.07 -12.34
CA GLY A 183 -4.26 -3.28 -13.44
C GLY A 183 -3.82 -1.87 -13.05
N GLN A 184 -4.06 -1.43 -11.81
CA GLN A 184 -3.60 -0.14 -11.35
C GLN A 184 -2.14 -0.21 -10.89
N ALA A 185 -1.33 0.75 -11.34
CA ALA A 185 0.04 0.89 -10.84
C ALA A 185 0.06 1.51 -9.43
N VAL A 186 0.92 0.99 -8.57
CA VAL A 186 1.05 1.37 -7.16
C VAL A 186 2.51 1.50 -6.74
N ILE A 187 2.81 2.52 -5.95
CA ILE A 187 4.07 2.71 -5.23
C ILE A 187 3.91 2.02 -3.87
N LEU A 188 4.87 1.17 -3.50
CA LEU A 188 4.76 0.34 -2.30
C LEU A 188 5.44 0.96 -1.08
N ASP A 189 4.67 1.14 -0.01
CA ASP A 189 5.13 1.48 1.33
C ASP A 189 5.61 0.22 2.06
N SER A 190 6.83 0.25 2.58
CA SER A 190 7.42 -0.87 3.33
C SER A 190 6.99 -0.93 4.80
N TRP A 191 6.26 0.04 5.33
CA TRP A 191 5.77 -0.04 6.70
C TRP A 191 4.62 -1.05 6.84
N THR A 192 4.77 -2.03 7.72
CA THR A 192 3.74 -3.06 7.99
C THR A 192 2.83 -2.71 9.17
N GLY A 193 2.93 -1.49 9.70
CA GLY A 193 2.27 -1.06 10.94
C GLY A 193 3.18 -1.14 12.16
N HIS A 194 4.13 -2.08 12.17
CA HIS A 194 5.10 -2.29 13.27
C HIS A 194 6.53 -2.58 12.82
N ASN A 195 6.72 -3.12 11.61
CA ASN A 195 8.02 -3.54 11.07
C ASN A 195 8.26 -2.94 9.68
N ILE A 196 9.52 -2.85 9.27
CA ILE A 196 9.95 -2.54 7.90
C ILE A 196 10.00 -3.82 7.07
N ARG A 197 9.14 -3.91 6.05
CA ARG A 197 9.06 -5.02 5.12
C ARG A 197 10.37 -5.24 4.36
N GLY A 198 10.77 -6.49 4.21
CA GLY A 198 12.01 -6.86 3.52
C GLY A 198 13.29 -6.49 4.29
N TYR A 199 13.14 -6.15 5.57
CA TYR A 199 14.24 -6.02 6.52
C TYR A 199 13.91 -6.78 7.82
N GLU A 200 12.79 -6.44 8.44
CA GLU A 200 12.27 -7.07 9.66
C GLU A 200 11.21 -8.13 9.36
N THR A 201 10.91 -8.35 8.07
CA THR A 201 10.02 -9.41 7.57
C THR A 201 10.69 -10.13 6.40
N HIS A 202 10.34 -11.39 6.16
CA HIS A 202 10.97 -12.25 5.14
C HIS A 202 10.37 -12.12 3.73
N ASP A 203 9.43 -11.20 3.53
CA ASP A 203 8.60 -11.02 2.35
C ASP A 203 8.76 -9.63 1.70
N GLY A 204 10.01 -9.27 1.41
CA GLY A 204 10.41 -8.03 0.75
C GLY A 204 10.12 -7.96 -0.75
N PHE A 205 10.50 -6.83 -1.36
CA PHE A 205 10.14 -6.48 -2.74
C PHE A 205 11.19 -6.82 -3.81
N ASN A 206 12.34 -7.40 -3.45
CA ASN A 206 13.30 -7.90 -4.45
C ASN A 206 12.83 -9.26 -5.02
N ALA A 207 11.59 -9.30 -5.52
CA ALA A 207 10.90 -10.49 -6.02
C ALA A 207 9.88 -10.09 -7.09
N GLN A 208 9.42 -11.04 -7.92
CA GLN A 208 8.38 -10.74 -8.92
C GLN A 208 7.03 -10.38 -8.29
N PHE A 209 6.66 -10.99 -7.16
CA PHE A 209 5.35 -10.74 -6.53
C PHE A 209 5.47 -10.47 -5.03
N ALA A 210 4.61 -9.60 -4.53
CA ALA A 210 4.48 -9.34 -3.10
C ALA A 210 3.02 -9.10 -2.70
N ILE A 211 2.63 -9.53 -1.50
CA ILE A 211 1.32 -9.23 -0.91
C ILE A 211 1.47 -8.08 0.07
N VAL A 212 0.69 -7.02 -0.09
CA VAL A 212 0.67 -5.87 0.81
C VAL A 212 -0.76 -5.52 1.23
N ASP A 213 -0.92 -4.87 2.39
CA ASP A 213 -2.20 -4.28 2.78
C ASP A 213 -2.57 -3.15 1.81
N GLU A 214 -3.85 -2.97 1.48
CA GLU A 214 -4.30 -1.99 0.46
C GLU A 214 -3.86 -0.55 0.79
N GLU A 215 -3.73 -0.21 2.08
CA GLU A 215 -3.27 1.10 2.54
C GLU A 215 -1.80 1.37 2.21
N ARG A 216 -1.02 0.32 1.95
CA ARG A 216 0.42 0.36 1.61
C ARG A 216 0.67 0.32 0.11
N ALA A 217 -0.35 0.05 -0.69
CA ALA A 217 -0.32 0.11 -2.14
C ALA A 217 -0.82 1.50 -2.59
N ILE A 218 0.08 2.48 -2.66
CA ILE A 218 -0.31 3.87 -2.94
C ILE A 218 -0.51 4.06 -4.45
N PRO A 219 -1.71 4.41 -4.93
CA PRO A 219 -1.96 4.62 -6.35
C PRO A 219 -1.02 5.62 -7.01
N VAL A 220 -0.49 5.30 -8.19
CA VAL A 220 0.25 6.28 -9.00
C VAL A 220 -0.73 7.35 -9.52
N PRO A 221 -0.56 8.63 -9.13
CA PRO A 221 -1.48 9.70 -9.54
C PRO A 221 -1.33 9.99 -11.05
N PRO A 222 -2.38 10.50 -11.71
CA PRO A 222 -2.39 10.69 -13.17
C PRO A 222 -1.19 11.46 -13.76
N PRO A 223 -0.69 12.55 -13.15
CA PRO A 223 0.50 13.26 -13.66
C PRO A 223 1.76 12.40 -13.71
N LEU A 224 1.86 11.38 -12.85
CA LEU A 224 3.04 10.54 -12.75
C LEU A 224 3.00 9.29 -13.65
N ARG A 225 1.85 8.97 -14.25
CA ARG A 225 1.70 7.76 -15.08
C ARG A 225 2.47 7.81 -16.40
N GLY A 226 2.89 9.00 -16.83
CA GLY A 226 3.76 9.18 -17.98
C GLY A 226 5.23 8.84 -17.71
N HIS A 227 5.64 8.72 -16.44
CA HIS A 227 7.00 8.34 -16.09
C HIS A 227 7.20 6.82 -16.13
N ALA A 228 8.45 6.40 -16.19
CA ALA A 228 8.82 4.99 -16.13
C ALA A 228 8.82 4.44 -14.68
N PRO A 229 8.51 3.15 -14.46
CA PRO A 229 8.47 2.53 -13.13
C PRO A 229 9.72 2.80 -12.29
N GLU A 230 10.90 2.69 -12.89
CA GLU A 230 12.17 2.80 -12.20
C GLU A 230 12.42 4.20 -11.60
N ARG A 231 11.74 5.24 -12.13
CA ARG A 231 11.80 6.59 -11.56
C ARG A 231 11.15 6.69 -10.20
N LEU A 232 10.12 5.89 -9.93
CA LEU A 232 9.33 5.96 -8.71
C LEU A 232 9.58 4.79 -7.76
N ALA A 233 10.09 3.66 -8.30
CA ALA A 233 10.27 2.41 -7.58
C ALA A 233 11.30 2.43 -6.45
N ALA A 234 12.16 3.45 -6.38
CA ALA A 234 13.26 3.52 -5.43
C ALA A 234 13.19 4.77 -4.52
N MET A 235 12.00 5.38 -4.40
CA MET A 235 11.88 6.70 -3.77
C MET A 235 11.39 6.67 -2.34
N LEU A 236 10.30 5.95 -2.07
CA LEU A 236 9.43 6.26 -0.93
C LEU A 236 10.15 6.11 0.42
N LEU A 237 10.96 5.06 0.60
CA LEU A 237 11.76 4.88 1.82
C LEU A 237 12.67 6.09 2.09
N THR A 238 13.41 6.50 1.07
CA THR A 238 14.40 7.57 1.20
C THR A 238 13.75 8.95 1.29
N TYR A 239 12.73 9.22 0.48
CA TYR A 239 12.07 10.51 0.44
C TYR A 239 11.12 10.72 1.61
N GLY A 240 10.39 9.69 2.04
CA GLY A 240 9.58 9.74 3.25
C GLY A 240 10.44 9.98 4.48
N THR A 241 11.54 9.23 4.63
CA THR A 241 12.49 9.44 5.74
C THR A 241 13.07 10.85 5.73
N ALA A 242 13.45 11.35 4.55
CA ALA A 242 13.96 12.70 4.40
C ALA A 242 12.90 13.77 4.72
N TYR A 243 11.66 13.57 4.24
CA TYR A 243 10.53 14.45 4.50
C TYR A 243 10.28 14.59 6.00
N ARG A 244 10.17 13.46 6.72
CA ARG A 244 9.98 13.48 8.17
C ARG A 244 11.11 14.24 8.88
N ALA A 245 12.35 13.94 8.54
CA ALA A 245 13.48 14.57 9.19
C ALA A 245 13.56 16.09 8.89
N ILE A 246 13.36 16.52 7.64
CA ILE A 246 13.44 17.94 7.23
C ILE A 246 12.23 18.74 7.71
N VAL A 247 11.01 18.23 7.51
CA VAL A 247 9.76 18.95 7.74
C VAL A 247 9.32 18.83 9.19
N GLU A 248 9.18 17.61 9.72
CA GLU A 248 8.64 17.37 11.07
C GLU A 248 9.71 17.58 12.15
N ARG A 249 10.90 17.00 11.98
CA ARG A 249 11.92 17.01 13.05
C ARG A 249 12.72 18.31 13.07
N LEU A 250 13.30 18.70 11.95
CA LEU A 250 14.12 19.90 11.85
C LEU A 250 13.29 21.18 11.75
N GLY A 251 12.01 21.10 11.34
CA GLY A 251 11.17 22.27 11.13
C GLY A 251 11.83 23.28 10.21
N VAL A 252 12.38 22.82 9.08
CA VAL A 252 13.10 23.69 8.13
C VAL A 252 12.15 24.77 7.61
N SER A 253 12.62 26.01 7.68
CA SER A 253 11.90 27.22 7.29
C SER A 253 12.73 28.10 6.36
N PRO A 254 12.12 29.03 5.62
CA PRO A 254 12.84 29.94 4.74
C PRO A 254 13.97 30.68 5.48
N GLY A 255 15.16 30.72 4.87
CA GLY A 255 16.33 31.38 5.43
C GLY A 255 17.18 30.51 6.35
N ASN A 256 16.74 29.32 6.76
CA ASN A 256 17.61 28.38 7.46
C ASN A 256 18.73 27.86 6.53
N SER A 257 19.92 27.62 7.09
CA SER A 257 20.92 26.77 6.43
C SER A 257 20.80 25.31 6.89
N VAL A 258 20.86 24.38 5.93
CA VAL A 258 20.76 22.94 6.17
C VAL A 258 22.01 22.26 5.63
N LEU A 259 22.79 21.65 6.53
CA LEU A 259 23.91 20.79 6.17
C LEU A 259 23.45 19.34 6.07
N LEU A 260 23.60 18.73 4.88
CA LEU A 260 23.22 17.35 4.61
C LEU A 260 24.43 16.47 4.33
N LEU A 261 24.52 15.37 5.06
CA LEU A 261 25.58 14.40 4.92
C LEU A 261 25.24 13.35 3.85
N GLY A 262 26.26 12.79 3.20
CA GLY A 262 26.11 11.79 2.14
C GLY A 262 26.24 12.32 0.71
N GLY A 263 26.63 13.59 0.55
CA GLY A 263 27.03 14.17 -0.74
C GLY A 263 25.93 14.25 -1.79
N GLY A 264 24.67 14.41 -1.38
CA GLY A 264 23.55 14.50 -2.31
C GLY A 264 23.16 13.17 -2.96
N LYS A 265 23.38 12.04 -2.27
CA LYS A 265 22.92 10.70 -2.68
C LYS A 265 21.83 10.17 -1.73
N GLY A 266 20.96 9.30 -2.21
CA GLY A 266 19.92 8.64 -1.41
C GLY A 266 19.05 9.64 -0.61
N THR A 267 19.00 9.48 0.71
CA THR A 267 18.26 10.37 1.62
C THR A 267 18.76 11.82 1.58
N SER A 268 20.05 12.06 1.34
CA SER A 268 20.64 13.39 1.21
C SER A 268 20.12 14.13 -0.02
N PHE A 269 19.97 13.42 -1.14
CA PHE A 269 19.38 13.96 -2.37
C PHE A 269 17.92 14.40 -2.13
N ALA A 270 17.12 13.52 -1.52
CA ALA A 270 15.74 13.81 -1.19
C ALA A 270 15.61 14.98 -0.21
N GLY A 271 16.41 14.96 0.87
CA GLY A 271 16.40 16.02 1.88
C GLY A 271 16.81 17.37 1.32
N ALA A 272 17.78 17.41 0.40
CA ALA A 272 18.23 18.63 -0.27
C ALA A 272 17.10 19.28 -1.07
N GLN A 273 16.40 18.49 -1.90
CA GLN A 273 15.27 18.99 -2.69
C GLN A 273 14.14 19.54 -1.81
N ILE A 274 13.77 18.80 -0.75
CA ILE A 274 12.73 19.22 0.20
C ILE A 274 13.14 20.51 0.93
N ALA A 275 14.38 20.58 1.43
CA ALA A 275 14.91 21.76 2.09
C ALA A 275 14.97 22.99 1.15
N LYS A 276 15.46 22.83 -0.08
CA LYS A 276 15.44 23.89 -1.09
C LYS A 276 14.03 24.40 -1.33
N ARG A 277 13.04 23.50 -1.41
CA ARG A 277 11.64 23.89 -1.64
C ARG A 277 11.05 24.69 -0.48
N LEU A 278 11.51 24.43 0.74
CA LEU A 278 11.15 25.19 1.94
C LEU A 278 11.91 26.53 2.06
N GLY A 279 12.73 26.89 1.06
CA GLY A 279 13.46 28.16 1.03
C GLY A 279 14.73 28.15 1.86
N ALA A 280 15.28 26.97 2.16
CA ALA A 280 16.55 26.86 2.88
C ALA A 280 17.75 27.01 1.95
N ARG A 281 18.88 27.45 2.54
CA ARG A 281 20.20 27.28 1.94
C ARG A 281 20.67 25.86 2.18
N VAL A 282 20.97 25.13 1.11
CA VAL A 282 21.36 23.72 1.17
C VAL A 282 22.86 23.56 0.95
N ILE A 283 23.50 22.90 1.91
CA ILE A 283 24.93 22.62 1.92
C ILE A 283 25.13 21.12 1.93
N LEU A 284 25.74 20.59 0.89
CA LEU A 284 26.05 19.16 0.78
C LEU A 284 27.45 18.89 1.31
N MET A 285 27.64 17.83 2.09
CA MET A 285 28.97 17.35 2.47
C MET A 285 29.18 15.92 1.99
N GLY A 286 30.25 15.69 1.25
CA GLY A 286 30.53 14.39 0.65
C GLY A 286 31.93 14.28 0.05
N SER A 287 32.14 13.27 -0.80
CA SER A 287 33.43 12.97 -1.44
C SER A 287 33.37 12.88 -2.97
N ASN A 288 32.27 13.32 -3.58
CA ASN A 288 32.09 13.35 -5.03
C ASN A 288 31.80 14.80 -5.51
N PRO A 289 32.83 15.58 -5.86
CA PRO A 289 32.67 16.97 -6.26
C PRO A 289 31.96 17.14 -7.60
N ASP A 290 32.05 16.16 -8.52
CA ASP A 290 31.39 16.25 -9.83
C ASP A 290 29.88 16.09 -9.71
N LEU A 291 29.42 15.13 -8.89
CA LEU A 291 28.01 15.01 -8.55
C LEU A 291 27.51 16.29 -7.87
N ALA A 292 28.27 16.81 -6.90
CA ALA A 292 27.89 18.03 -6.20
C ALA A 292 27.81 19.25 -7.13
N ARG A 293 28.71 19.36 -8.13
CA ARG A 293 28.65 20.39 -9.17
C ARG A 293 27.34 20.31 -9.95
N SER A 294 27.00 19.11 -10.44
CA SER A 294 25.75 18.87 -11.18
C SER A 294 24.50 19.24 -10.35
N LEU A 295 24.47 18.85 -9.07
CA LEU A 295 23.34 19.18 -8.18
C LEU A 295 23.21 20.70 -7.93
N ARG A 296 24.32 21.43 -7.89
CA ARG A 296 24.32 22.89 -7.73
C ARG A 296 23.85 23.59 -9.00
N GLU A 297 24.30 23.15 -10.17
CA GLU A 297 23.85 23.67 -11.47
C GLU A 297 22.33 23.49 -11.67
N ARG A 298 21.77 22.40 -11.12
CA ARG A 298 20.32 22.12 -11.11
C ARG A 298 19.55 22.83 -9.99
N GLY A 299 20.22 23.62 -9.16
CA GLY A 299 19.59 24.36 -8.05
C GLY A 299 19.16 23.51 -6.86
N ILE A 300 19.61 22.26 -6.76
CA ILE A 300 19.30 21.33 -5.65
C ILE A 300 20.18 21.61 -4.43
N ALA A 301 21.34 22.22 -4.62
CA ALA A 301 22.25 22.64 -3.55
C ALA A 301 22.85 24.01 -3.84
N ASP A 302 23.26 24.72 -2.79
CA ASP A 302 23.90 26.04 -2.91
C ASP A 302 25.42 25.93 -2.74
N ALA A 303 25.86 25.08 -1.81
CA ALA A 303 27.27 24.87 -1.50
C ALA A 303 27.62 23.38 -1.34
N PHE A 304 28.91 23.08 -1.46
CA PHE A 304 29.46 21.75 -1.25
C PHE A 304 30.74 21.80 -0.42
N ILE A 305 30.84 20.89 0.55
CA ILE A 305 32.03 20.65 1.36
C ILE A 305 32.61 19.30 0.94
N ASP A 306 33.79 19.33 0.32
CA ASP A 306 34.55 18.11 0.05
C ASP A 306 35.22 17.64 1.35
N ARG A 307 34.68 16.58 1.95
CA ARG A 307 35.22 16.02 3.18
C ARG A 307 36.67 15.53 3.05
N ARG A 308 37.14 15.28 1.82
CA ARG A 308 38.51 14.82 1.56
C ARG A 308 39.53 15.97 1.66
N ALA A 309 39.07 17.21 1.57
CA ALA A 309 39.90 18.39 1.75
C ALA A 309 40.06 18.76 3.23
N ILE A 310 39.29 18.14 4.13
CA ILE A 310 39.41 18.32 5.58
C ILE A 310 40.44 17.32 6.11
N PRO A 311 41.39 17.75 6.97
CA PRO A 311 42.40 16.85 7.51
C PRO A 311 41.76 15.63 8.21
N PRO A 312 42.17 14.39 7.88
CA PRO A 312 41.51 13.17 8.36
C PRO A 312 41.53 13.01 9.89
N GLU A 313 42.53 13.57 10.57
CA GLU A 313 42.70 13.56 12.03
C GLU A 313 41.66 14.38 12.80
N VAL A 314 40.90 15.23 12.09
CA VAL A 314 39.80 16.02 12.67
C VAL A 314 38.59 15.13 12.96
N PHE A 315 38.38 14.08 12.16
CA PHE A 315 37.26 13.14 12.30
C PHE A 315 37.53 12.13 13.41
N GLY A 316 36.52 11.83 14.21
CA GLY A 316 36.68 10.91 15.34
C GLY A 316 35.74 11.21 16.50
N PHE A 317 35.48 10.19 17.30
CA PHE A 317 34.79 10.35 18.58
C PHE A 317 35.66 11.17 19.55
N ILE A 318 35.03 11.70 20.61
CA ILE A 318 35.71 12.40 21.71
C ILE A 318 36.05 11.37 22.81
N PRO A 319 37.33 11.05 23.05
CA PRO A 319 37.72 10.16 24.13
C PRO A 319 37.32 10.71 25.52
N PRO A 320 37.13 9.85 26.52
CA PRO A 320 37.03 10.27 27.92
C PRO A 320 38.28 11.08 28.33
N GLY A 321 38.07 12.14 29.12
CA GLY A 321 39.17 12.98 29.63
C GLY A 321 39.70 14.03 28.65
N THR A 322 39.27 14.02 27.38
CA THR A 322 39.60 15.09 26.43
C THR A 322 39.06 16.43 26.91
N LEU A 323 39.90 17.47 26.92
CA LEU A 323 39.49 18.82 27.27
C LEU A 323 38.77 19.50 26.09
N TYR A 324 37.73 20.28 26.40
CA TYR A 324 36.95 20.97 25.38
C TYR A 324 37.82 21.89 24.51
N GLU A 325 38.68 22.71 25.12
CA GLU A 325 39.52 23.68 24.40
C GLU A 325 40.49 23.00 23.42
N GLU A 326 41.10 21.88 23.84
CA GLU A 326 42.00 21.10 22.99
C GLU A 326 41.26 20.50 21.79
N TRP A 327 40.11 19.88 22.03
CA TRP A 327 39.28 19.33 20.97
C TRP A 327 38.74 20.40 20.04
N PHE A 328 38.29 21.53 20.59
CA PHE A 328 37.77 22.66 19.85
C PHE A 328 38.86 23.20 18.93
N ALA A 329 40.05 23.56 19.44
CA ALA A 329 41.16 24.04 18.62
C ALA A 329 41.55 23.05 17.49
N ARG A 330 41.66 21.75 17.81
CA ARG A 330 42.00 20.71 16.83
C ARG A 330 40.99 20.60 15.69
N THR A 331 39.71 20.82 15.97
CA THR A 331 38.60 20.60 15.02
C THR A 331 38.21 21.87 14.24
N GLU A 332 38.94 22.96 14.43
CA GLU A 332 38.71 24.23 13.73
C GLU A 332 38.65 24.13 12.20
N PRO A 333 39.50 23.33 11.51
CA PRO A 333 39.42 23.20 10.05
C PRO A 333 38.05 22.75 9.54
N PHE A 334 37.34 21.90 10.30
CA PHE A 334 36.00 21.47 9.92
C PHE A 334 34.99 22.63 10.03
N ARG A 335 35.01 23.38 11.13
CA ARG A 335 34.11 24.53 11.32
C ARG A 335 34.37 25.61 10.28
N GLN A 336 35.63 25.89 9.96
CA GLN A 336 35.98 26.83 8.90
C GLN A 336 35.44 26.39 7.53
N ALA A 337 35.50 25.10 7.20
CA ALA A 337 34.90 24.59 5.97
C ALA A 337 33.37 24.77 5.95
N VAL A 338 32.69 24.52 7.08
CA VAL A 338 31.25 24.76 7.21
C VAL A 338 30.91 26.24 7.08
N TYR A 339 31.65 27.11 7.78
CA TYR A 339 31.43 28.55 7.76
C TYR A 339 31.68 29.13 6.37
N ALA A 340 32.74 28.70 5.68
CA ALA A 340 33.00 29.09 4.29
C ALA A 340 31.84 28.69 3.36
N ALA A 341 31.26 27.51 3.55
CA ALA A 341 30.09 27.05 2.79
C ALA A 341 28.78 27.78 3.17
N ASN A 342 28.74 28.44 4.32
CA ASN A 342 27.57 29.10 4.89
C ASN A 342 27.81 30.59 5.19
N ASP A 343 28.48 31.30 4.29
CA ASP A 343 28.66 32.75 4.33
C ASP A 343 29.23 33.26 5.68
N GLY A 344 30.24 32.55 6.20
CA GLY A 344 30.94 32.86 7.44
C GLY A 344 30.21 32.48 8.73
N ARG A 345 29.11 31.73 8.66
CA ARG A 345 28.24 31.46 9.83
C ARG A 345 28.07 29.96 10.13
N PRO A 346 27.83 29.58 11.40
CA PRO A 346 27.39 28.22 11.75
C PRO A 346 26.07 27.83 11.07
N VAL A 347 25.76 26.54 11.02
CA VAL A 347 24.56 26.02 10.34
C VAL A 347 23.36 25.88 11.28
N ASP A 348 22.16 26.15 10.78
CA ASP A 348 20.94 26.11 11.61
C ASP A 348 20.39 24.69 11.80
N ARG A 349 20.54 23.86 10.78
CA ARG A 349 19.95 22.52 10.72
C ARG A 349 20.96 21.54 10.17
N ILE A 350 21.02 20.35 10.76
CA ILE A 350 21.86 19.26 10.30
C ILE A 350 21.01 18.02 10.07
N PHE A 351 21.14 17.45 8.87
CA PHE A 351 20.46 16.24 8.43
C PHE A 351 21.49 15.11 8.33
N GLU A 352 21.46 14.19 9.30
CA GLU A 352 22.57 13.27 9.56
C GLU A 352 22.20 11.78 9.52
N HIS A 353 23.12 10.96 9.01
CA HIS A 353 23.03 9.49 9.02
C HIS A 353 24.40 8.78 9.05
N THR A 354 25.51 9.53 9.11
CA THR A 354 26.85 8.97 8.94
C THR A 354 27.49 8.47 10.23
N GLY A 355 27.14 8.99 11.40
CA GLY A 355 27.52 8.39 12.70
C GLY A 355 28.74 9.01 13.39
N ALA A 356 29.28 8.29 14.39
CA ALA A 356 30.20 8.81 15.41
C ALA A 356 31.48 9.51 14.93
N LEU A 357 32.00 9.21 13.74
CA LEU A 357 33.16 9.94 13.22
C LEU A 357 32.83 11.38 12.83
N ASN A 358 31.58 11.67 12.48
CA ASN A 358 31.13 13.00 12.03
C ASN A 358 30.27 13.70 13.09
N PHE A 359 29.47 12.97 13.84
CA PHE A 359 28.51 13.53 14.80
C PHE A 359 29.09 14.58 15.76
N PRO A 360 30.27 14.38 16.40
CA PRO A 360 30.84 15.37 17.30
C PRO A 360 31.15 16.70 16.59
N LEU A 361 31.69 16.61 15.36
CA LEU A 361 32.03 17.76 14.53
C LEU A 361 30.77 18.52 14.12
N LEU A 362 29.74 17.78 13.69
CA LEU A 362 28.45 18.33 13.29
C LEU A 362 27.81 19.14 14.41
N VAL A 363 27.79 18.60 15.63
CA VAL A 363 27.27 19.33 16.79
C VAL A 363 28.04 20.62 17.03
N SER A 364 29.37 20.66 16.84
CA SER A 364 30.14 21.90 17.00
C SER A 364 29.93 22.97 15.93
N ALA A 365 29.35 22.60 14.80
CA ALA A 365 29.07 23.52 13.70
C ALA A 365 27.64 24.10 13.75
N LEU A 366 26.81 23.69 14.71
CA LEU A 366 25.46 24.22 14.89
C LEU A 366 25.47 25.67 15.38
N SER A 367 24.53 26.46 14.87
CA SER A 367 24.23 27.80 15.37
C SER A 367 23.53 27.75 16.73
N GLN A 368 23.41 28.90 17.40
CA GLN A 368 22.55 29.00 18.58
C GLN A 368 21.09 28.76 18.18
N ASN A 369 20.39 27.88 18.90
CA ASN A 369 19.09 27.32 18.52
C ASN A 369 19.14 26.34 17.34
N GLY A 370 20.35 25.89 16.96
CA GLY A 370 20.52 24.88 15.94
C GLY A 370 19.95 23.53 16.35
N SER A 371 19.54 22.74 15.36
CA SER A 371 19.04 21.38 15.60
C SER A 371 19.66 20.39 14.63
N LEU A 372 19.93 19.19 15.13
CA LEU A 372 20.38 18.05 14.35
C LEU A 372 19.31 16.96 14.42
N ALA A 373 18.89 16.46 13.26
CA ALA A 373 18.05 15.27 13.17
C ALA A 373 18.85 14.18 12.49
N PHE A 374 18.80 12.98 13.06
CA PHE A 374 19.52 11.85 12.50
C PHE A 374 18.68 10.59 12.43
N PHE A 375 18.98 9.82 11.39
CA PHE A 375 18.24 8.62 11.01
C PHE A 375 19.15 7.49 10.53
N GLY A 376 20.39 7.46 11.04
CA GLY A 376 21.41 6.51 10.65
C GLY A 376 22.68 6.73 11.46
N ALA A 377 23.54 5.71 11.49
CA ALA A 377 24.90 5.80 12.03
C ALA A 377 25.82 4.86 11.22
N THR A 378 25.88 5.10 9.91
CA THR A 378 26.47 4.16 8.93
C THR A 378 27.97 3.88 9.19
N GLY A 379 28.72 4.88 9.63
CA GLY A 379 30.14 4.81 9.97
C GLY A 379 31.09 4.58 8.80
N LYS A 380 32.36 4.25 9.11
CA LYS A 380 33.32 3.67 8.17
C LYS A 380 33.43 2.16 8.34
N GLY A 381 33.38 1.45 7.21
CA GLY A 381 33.52 0.00 7.17
C GLY A 381 32.21 -0.67 7.51
N LEU A 382 32.31 -1.84 8.09
CA LEU A 382 31.16 -2.72 8.26
C LEU A 382 30.43 -2.48 9.60
N LYS A 383 30.95 -1.67 10.54
CA LYS A 383 30.34 -1.29 11.84
C LYS A 383 29.55 -0.04 11.74
N GLY A 384 28.30 -0.15 12.18
CA GLY A 384 27.56 1.04 12.56
C GLY A 384 28.24 1.73 13.75
N GLU A 385 28.48 3.02 13.60
CA GLU A 385 29.15 3.85 14.60
C GLU A 385 28.12 4.40 15.60
N TYR A 386 27.63 3.52 16.49
CA TYR A 386 26.51 3.86 17.37
C TYR A 386 26.91 4.63 18.63
N LYS A 387 28.19 4.70 18.98
CA LYS A 387 28.66 5.44 20.15
C LYS A 387 28.84 6.92 19.78
N GLU A 388 27.78 7.69 19.95
CA GLU A 388 27.81 9.12 19.67
C GLU A 388 28.42 9.88 20.84
N THR A 389 29.31 10.82 20.53
CA THR A 389 29.92 11.71 21.52
C THR A 389 29.87 13.14 21.03
N PHE A 390 29.73 14.10 21.92
CA PHE A 390 29.75 15.53 21.57
C PHE A 390 30.03 16.38 22.80
N PHE A 391 30.42 17.63 22.56
CA PHE A 391 30.48 18.65 23.61
C PHE A 391 29.23 19.53 23.58
N TYR A 392 28.74 19.88 24.77
CA TYR A 392 27.79 20.97 24.97
C TYR A 392 28.18 21.75 26.23
N ASP A 393 28.34 23.07 26.10
CA ASP A 393 28.82 23.97 27.17
C ASP A 393 30.09 23.50 27.89
N GLY A 394 31.02 22.87 27.15
CA GLY A 394 32.27 22.32 27.68
C GLY A 394 32.14 20.95 28.35
N GLY A 395 30.92 20.46 28.58
CA GLY A 395 30.65 19.11 29.07
C GLY A 395 30.64 18.09 27.93
N ARG A 396 31.29 16.95 28.13
CA ARG A 396 31.28 15.81 27.19
C ARG A 396 30.06 14.93 27.45
N TYR A 397 29.31 14.63 26.41
CA TYR A 397 28.15 13.73 26.44
C TYR A 397 28.39 12.51 25.56
N VAL A 398 27.76 11.40 25.92
CA VAL A 398 27.79 10.15 25.17
C VAL A 398 26.41 9.50 25.18
N PHE A 399 25.99 8.90 24.07
CA PHE A 399 24.82 8.04 24.02
C PHE A 399 24.95 6.99 22.91
N ASP A 400 24.07 6.00 22.96
CA ASP A 400 23.89 5.05 21.87
C ASP A 400 22.88 5.59 20.85
N ALA A 401 23.33 5.85 19.63
CA ALA A 401 22.52 6.35 18.52
C ALA A 401 21.20 5.60 18.36
N ARG A 402 21.19 4.29 18.59
CA ARG A 402 20.03 3.42 18.36
C ARG A 402 18.91 3.72 19.35
N TRP A 403 19.25 4.07 20.59
CA TRP A 403 18.27 4.45 21.60
C TRP A 403 17.64 5.81 21.33
N VAL A 404 18.23 6.65 20.48
CA VAL A 404 17.68 7.96 20.15
C VAL A 404 17.00 7.93 18.79
N TRP A 405 17.70 7.52 17.74
CA TRP A 405 17.18 7.45 16.38
C TRP A 405 16.02 6.44 16.26
N MET A 406 16.28 5.14 16.43
CA MET A 406 15.28 4.10 16.13
C MET A 406 14.06 4.19 17.05
N ARG A 407 14.27 4.69 18.27
CA ARG A 407 13.20 4.94 19.25
C ARG A 407 12.63 6.36 19.20
N GLN A 408 13.14 7.19 18.28
CA GLN A 408 12.71 8.56 17.96
C GLN A 408 12.60 9.48 19.19
N LYS A 409 13.61 9.42 20.07
CA LYS A 409 13.71 10.24 21.28
C LYS A 409 14.25 11.62 20.94
N GLN A 410 13.92 12.61 21.76
CA GLN A 410 14.30 14.01 21.55
C GLN A 410 15.15 14.48 22.73
N VAL A 411 16.32 15.06 22.47
CA VAL A 411 17.25 15.56 23.48
C VAL A 411 17.40 17.08 23.33
N LEU A 412 16.95 17.82 24.33
CA LEU A 412 16.83 19.28 24.29
C LEU A 412 17.76 19.93 25.31
N PHE A 413 18.58 20.84 24.82
CA PHE A 413 19.43 21.70 25.61
C PHE A 413 18.88 23.12 25.56
N ARG A 414 18.58 23.72 26.71
CA ARG A 414 17.86 25.01 26.78
C ARG A 414 18.45 25.97 27.80
N LYS A 415 18.46 27.26 27.50
CA LYS A 415 18.82 28.34 28.46
C LYS A 415 17.66 28.71 29.40
N GLY A 416 16.43 28.51 28.92
CA GLY A 416 15.18 28.92 29.57
C GLY A 416 14.97 28.34 30.97
N THR A 417 13.97 28.87 31.68
CA THR A 417 13.56 28.33 32.97
C THR A 417 12.92 26.95 32.80
N PRO A 418 12.91 26.11 33.86
CA PRO A 418 12.20 24.83 33.81
C PRO A 418 10.75 24.92 33.34
N ASP A 419 10.02 25.97 33.74
CA ASP A 419 8.65 26.22 33.28
C ASP A 419 8.57 26.47 31.77
N ALA A 420 9.49 27.27 31.22
CA ALA A 420 9.54 27.52 29.78
C ALA A 420 9.88 26.22 29.00
N ILE A 421 10.81 25.42 29.52
CA ILE A 421 11.21 24.15 28.91
C ILE A 421 10.04 23.15 28.90
N PHE A 422 9.31 23.02 30.02
CA PHE A 422 8.15 22.13 30.07
C PHE A 422 6.95 22.64 29.28
N ALA A 423 6.81 23.96 29.10
CA ALA A 423 5.83 24.53 28.18
C ALA A 423 6.19 24.20 26.72
N GLU A 424 7.47 24.30 26.34
CA GLU A 424 7.95 24.00 24.99
C GLU A 424 7.68 22.55 24.57
N ILE A 425 7.93 21.58 25.45
CA ILE A 425 7.64 20.16 25.14
C ILE A 425 6.16 19.80 25.31
N GLY A 426 5.31 20.75 25.72
CA GLY A 426 3.90 20.51 25.97
C GLY A 426 3.65 19.49 27.07
N LEU A 427 4.37 19.58 28.20
CA LEU A 427 4.25 18.59 29.29
C LEU A 427 2.81 18.54 29.83
N LEU A 428 2.13 17.44 29.54
CA LEU A 428 0.76 17.17 29.97
C LEU A 428 0.69 16.68 31.44
N PRO A 429 -0.45 16.86 32.13
CA PRO A 429 -0.68 16.26 33.44
C PRO A 429 -0.60 14.72 33.42
N GLY A 430 -0.21 14.12 34.55
CA GLY A 430 -0.09 12.67 34.74
C GLY A 430 1.15 12.04 34.08
N ARG A 431 2.03 12.85 33.46
CA ARG A 431 3.24 12.36 32.80
C ARG A 431 4.34 12.02 33.81
N LYS A 432 5.09 10.96 33.52
CA LYS A 432 6.12 10.39 34.39
C LYS A 432 7.48 11.01 34.11
N GLY A 433 8.06 11.66 35.10
CA GLY A 433 9.35 12.32 35.03
C GLY A 433 10.43 11.64 35.85
N LEU A 434 11.60 11.38 35.26
CA LEU A 434 12.80 10.98 36.00
C LEU A 434 13.77 12.17 36.10
N ILE A 435 14.18 12.55 37.30
CA ILE A 435 15.06 13.70 37.52
C ILE A 435 16.39 13.24 38.14
N TRP A 436 17.51 13.58 37.51
CA TRP A 436 18.83 13.32 38.08
C TRP A 436 19.16 14.33 39.18
N GLY A 437 19.61 13.83 40.33
CA GLY A 437 20.00 14.59 41.53
C GLY A 437 18.82 15.13 42.35
N ALA A 438 19.15 15.73 43.49
CA ALA A 438 18.19 16.30 44.44
C ALA A 438 18.57 17.72 44.89
N ASP A 439 19.53 18.38 44.23
CA ASP A 439 20.02 19.72 44.56
C ASP A 439 19.04 20.85 44.13
N ALA A 440 19.51 22.11 44.17
CA ALA A 440 18.67 23.26 43.81
C ALA A 440 18.25 23.24 42.33
N TYR A 441 19.11 22.76 41.44
CA TYR A 441 18.80 22.61 40.02
C TYR A 441 17.67 21.59 39.82
N SER A 442 17.83 20.38 40.36
CA SER A 442 16.84 19.30 40.23
C SER A 442 15.50 19.68 40.86
N ARG A 443 15.51 20.37 42.00
CA ARG A 443 14.29 20.85 42.67
C ARG A 443 13.57 21.95 41.90
N SER A 444 14.28 22.77 41.12
CA SER A 444 13.62 23.78 40.28
C SER A 444 12.79 23.13 39.17
N PHE A 445 13.31 22.07 38.54
CA PHE A 445 12.56 21.25 37.59
C PHE A 445 11.42 20.49 38.25
N ALA A 446 11.66 19.90 39.43
CA ALA A 446 10.62 19.23 40.19
C ALA A 446 9.41 20.13 40.46
N ARG A 447 9.64 21.39 40.86
CA ARG A 447 8.57 22.36 41.10
C ARG A 447 7.76 22.65 39.83
N ALA A 448 8.44 22.91 38.71
CA ALA A 448 7.79 23.20 37.44
C ALA A 448 6.99 22.01 36.88
N ALA A 449 7.48 20.78 37.08
CA ALA A 449 6.78 19.56 36.67
C ALA A 449 5.58 19.25 37.58
N LEU A 450 5.73 19.38 38.91
CA LEU A 450 4.62 19.19 39.86
C LEU A 450 3.50 20.21 39.66
N ALA A 451 3.84 21.47 39.34
CA ALA A 451 2.84 22.49 38.99
C ALA A 451 1.99 22.12 37.77
N ARG A 452 2.48 21.20 36.92
CA ARG A 452 1.77 20.64 35.76
C ARG A 452 1.14 19.28 36.04
N GLY A 453 1.18 18.79 37.27
CA GLY A 453 0.60 17.50 37.66
C GLY A 453 1.40 16.28 37.21
N ALA A 454 2.72 16.41 37.02
CA ALA A 454 3.58 15.27 36.67
C ALA A 454 3.85 14.35 37.87
N GLU A 455 4.03 13.06 37.60
CA GLU A 455 4.52 12.07 38.58
C GLU A 455 6.04 11.98 38.51
N LEU A 456 6.74 12.11 39.65
CA LEU A 456 8.20 12.22 39.64
C LEU A 456 8.90 11.07 40.37
N ALA A 457 10.04 10.66 39.81
CA ALA A 457 11.06 9.85 40.45
C ALA A 457 12.41 10.57 40.35
N PHE A 458 13.29 10.34 41.32
CA PHE A 458 14.60 10.98 41.40
C PHE A 458 15.72 9.93 41.46
N VAL A 459 16.85 10.20 40.81
CA VAL A 459 18.07 9.41 40.97
C VAL A 459 19.09 10.26 41.71
N ALA A 460 19.28 10.02 43.01
CA ALA A 460 20.10 10.87 43.87
C ALA A 460 21.02 10.04 44.77
N SER A 461 22.20 10.58 45.07
CA SER A 461 23.16 9.95 45.99
C SER A 461 22.68 10.13 47.44
N ARG A 462 22.45 9.01 48.15
CA ARG A 462 22.06 9.06 49.56
C ARG A 462 23.20 9.53 50.46
N SER A 463 24.43 9.26 50.08
CA SER A 463 25.62 9.69 50.80
C SER A 463 25.93 11.17 50.57
N ALA A 464 25.85 11.66 49.32
CA ALA A 464 26.25 13.02 48.96
C ALA A 464 25.12 14.06 49.01
N GLU A 465 23.85 13.68 48.75
CA GLU A 465 22.75 14.63 48.53
C GLU A 465 21.71 14.65 49.66
N LYS A 466 22.10 14.31 50.90
CA LYS A 466 21.21 14.20 52.08
C LYS A 466 20.27 15.41 52.26
N LYS A 467 20.82 16.64 52.20
CA LYS A 467 20.05 17.88 52.34
C LYS A 467 19.05 18.09 51.19
N GLY A 468 19.42 17.65 49.98
CA GLY A 468 18.57 17.70 48.81
C GLY A 468 17.38 16.76 48.92
N ILE A 469 17.64 15.50 49.28
CA ILE A 469 16.62 14.48 49.53
C ILE A 469 15.64 14.91 50.63
N ALA A 470 16.15 15.48 51.74
CA ALA A 470 15.29 16.03 52.79
C ALA A 470 14.41 17.19 52.29
N SER A 471 14.89 17.97 51.33
CA SER A 471 14.12 19.07 50.72
C SER A 471 13.06 18.56 49.76
N LEU A 472 13.31 17.47 49.02
CA LEU A 472 12.29 16.79 48.20
C LEU A 472 11.10 16.32 49.04
N ARG A 473 11.35 15.77 50.24
CA ARG A 473 10.29 15.39 51.19
C ARG A 473 9.40 16.57 51.59
N ARG A 474 10.00 17.74 51.81
CA ARG A 474 9.25 18.98 52.08
C ARG A 474 8.43 19.47 50.88
N MET A 475 8.77 19.05 49.67
CA MET A 475 8.01 19.31 48.44
C MET A 475 6.92 18.25 48.18
N GLY A 476 6.68 17.33 49.12
CA GLY A 476 5.67 16.28 48.99
C GLY A 476 6.15 15.02 48.24
N ILE A 477 7.43 14.91 47.91
CA ILE A 477 8.00 13.71 47.27
C ILE A 477 8.45 12.71 48.34
N PRO A 478 7.81 11.53 48.46
CA PRO A 478 8.17 10.56 49.48
C PRO A 478 9.52 9.87 49.16
N PRO A 479 10.24 9.35 50.17
CA PRO A 479 11.51 8.65 49.96
C PRO A 479 11.42 7.45 49.01
N SER A 480 10.25 6.82 48.87
CA SER A 480 10.00 5.72 47.93
C SER A 480 10.12 6.14 46.46
N ARG A 481 10.05 7.43 46.15
CA ARG A 481 10.26 7.98 44.80
C ARG A 481 11.74 8.34 44.53
N VAL A 482 12.66 8.03 45.44
CA VAL A 482 14.10 8.31 45.29
C VAL A 482 14.88 7.00 45.10
N ILE A 483 15.38 6.81 43.87
CA ILE A 483 16.30 5.75 43.48
C ILE A 483 17.68 6.07 44.04
N ASP A 484 18.26 5.11 44.76
CA ASP A 484 19.58 5.24 45.35
C ASP A 484 20.67 5.12 44.28
N ARG A 485 21.26 6.26 43.91
CA ARG A 485 22.36 6.31 42.93
C ARG A 485 23.57 5.50 43.41
N ASP A 486 23.85 5.51 44.73
CA ASP A 486 25.06 4.89 45.29
C ASP A 486 24.99 3.35 45.19
N GLY A 487 23.78 2.80 45.10
CA GLY A 487 23.53 1.37 44.92
C GLY A 487 23.66 0.87 43.47
N ILE A 488 23.82 1.76 42.49
CA ILE A 488 23.95 1.40 41.07
C ILE A 488 25.34 1.80 40.57
N ARG A 489 26.10 0.83 40.07
CA ARG A 489 27.41 1.09 39.47
C ARG A 489 27.27 1.69 38.07
N PHE A 490 27.26 3.00 37.95
CA PHE A 490 27.31 3.68 36.65
C PHE A 490 28.74 3.71 36.09
N LEU A 491 28.90 3.28 34.84
CA LEU A 491 30.16 3.42 34.12
C LEU A 491 30.39 4.90 33.73
N PRO A 492 31.63 5.41 33.83
CA PRO A 492 31.97 6.80 33.51
C PRO A 492 31.86 7.13 32.00
N ASP A 493 31.97 6.11 31.15
CA ASP A 493 31.73 6.19 29.70
C ASP A 493 30.95 4.97 29.22
N MET A 494 30.35 5.09 28.04
CA MET A 494 29.68 3.98 27.38
C MET A 494 30.70 3.21 26.54
N PRO A 495 30.88 1.89 26.72
CA PRO A 495 31.60 1.07 25.75
C PRO A 495 30.94 1.20 24.37
N ASP A 496 31.69 0.93 23.32
CA ASP A 496 31.04 0.81 22.03
C ASP A 496 30.05 -0.37 22.10
N PRO A 497 28.86 -0.30 21.50
CA PRO A 497 28.00 -1.47 21.49
C PRO A 497 28.68 -2.68 20.83
N LEU A 498 29.74 -2.47 20.04
CA LEU A 498 30.27 -3.43 19.09
C LEU A 498 31.76 -3.53 19.02
N THR A 499 32.20 -4.74 18.72
CA THR A 499 33.60 -5.03 18.42
C THR A 499 33.97 -4.59 17.00
N PRO A 500 35.27 -4.42 16.72
CA PRO A 500 35.77 -4.14 15.37
C PRO A 500 35.61 -5.25 14.32
N ASP A 501 34.79 -6.27 14.55
CA ASP A 501 34.62 -7.42 13.66
C ASP A 501 33.19 -7.94 13.54
N GLY A 502 32.21 -7.24 14.11
CA GLY A 502 30.84 -7.63 13.78
C GLY A 502 29.90 -7.63 14.96
N LYS A 503 30.50 -7.75 16.13
CA LYS A 503 29.90 -8.61 17.12
C LYS A 503 29.48 -7.82 18.33
N PRO A 504 28.61 -8.43 19.14
CA PRO A 504 28.41 -7.99 20.49
C PRO A 504 29.67 -7.61 21.23
N ASP A 505 29.77 -6.37 21.71
CA ASP A 505 30.81 -6.01 22.67
C ASP A 505 30.43 -6.57 24.06
N PRO A 506 31.24 -7.49 24.63
CA PRO A 506 31.04 -8.00 25.98
C PRO A 506 30.98 -6.91 27.07
N GLU A 507 31.74 -5.81 26.91
CA GLU A 507 31.74 -4.70 27.86
C GLU A 507 30.42 -3.94 27.83
N TYR A 508 29.80 -3.83 26.65
CA TYR A 508 28.47 -3.26 26.51
C TYR A 508 27.37 -4.22 27.00
N THR A 509 27.37 -5.49 26.55
CA THR A 509 26.41 -6.56 26.95
C THR A 509 26.29 -6.74 28.45
N THR A 510 27.42 -6.93 29.12
CA THR A 510 27.44 -7.44 30.49
C THR A 510 27.81 -6.34 31.48
N GLY A 511 28.53 -5.31 31.03
CA GLY A 511 28.87 -4.13 31.80
C GLY A 511 27.77 -3.07 31.74
N PHE A 512 27.77 -2.26 30.68
CA PHE A 512 26.87 -1.10 30.55
C PHE A 512 25.39 -1.48 30.73
N MET A 513 24.96 -2.54 30.03
CA MET A 513 23.55 -2.92 30.03
C MET A 513 23.05 -3.50 31.35
N ARG A 514 23.94 -4.06 32.18
CA ARG A 514 23.57 -4.47 33.55
C ARG A 514 23.20 -3.25 34.39
N SER A 515 23.97 -2.17 34.30
CA SER A 515 23.70 -0.92 35.01
C SER A 515 22.45 -0.23 34.48
N ALA A 516 22.26 -0.21 33.16
CA ALA A 516 21.09 0.34 32.51
C ALA A 516 19.79 -0.41 32.89
N GLN A 517 19.85 -1.74 32.95
CA GLN A 517 18.73 -2.59 33.41
C GLN A 517 18.46 -2.44 34.91
N ALA A 518 19.48 -2.24 35.74
CA ALA A 518 19.31 -1.97 37.16
C ALA A 518 18.54 -0.66 37.39
N LEU A 519 18.89 0.40 36.65
CA LEU A 519 18.12 1.64 36.63
C LEU A 519 16.68 1.39 36.13
N GLY A 520 16.54 0.61 35.05
CA GLY A 520 15.30 0.00 34.54
C GLY A 520 14.35 -0.48 35.64
N LYS A 521 14.82 -1.49 36.38
CA LYS A 521 14.07 -2.13 37.45
C LYS A 521 13.73 -1.17 38.60
N ALA A 522 14.65 -0.26 38.93
CA ALA A 522 14.44 0.68 40.02
C ALA A 522 13.27 1.63 39.77
N TYR A 523 13.14 2.20 38.56
CA TYR A 523 11.99 3.07 38.26
C TYR A 523 10.70 2.28 38.01
N TRP A 524 10.75 1.03 37.52
CA TRP A 524 9.54 0.19 37.44
C TRP A 524 8.93 -0.09 38.81
N GLY A 525 9.76 -0.18 39.86
CA GLY A 525 9.28 -0.24 41.24
C GLY A 525 8.54 1.01 41.70
N ILE A 526 8.70 2.13 41.00
CA ILE A 526 8.09 3.43 41.32
C ILE A 526 6.85 3.70 40.45
N PHE A 527 7.00 3.59 39.14
CA PHE A 527 5.97 3.94 38.17
C PHE A 527 5.05 2.77 37.79
N GLY A 528 5.45 1.55 38.12
CA GLY A 528 4.78 0.32 37.73
C GLY A 528 5.56 -0.48 36.68
N PRO A 529 5.23 -1.78 36.52
CA PRO A 529 5.94 -2.68 35.64
C PRO A 529 5.89 -2.21 34.19
N ARG A 530 7.06 -2.16 33.52
CA ARG A 530 7.23 -1.72 32.12
C ARG A 530 6.75 -0.29 31.82
N GLN A 531 6.63 0.55 32.85
CA GLN A 531 6.27 1.97 32.67
C GLN A 531 7.50 2.85 32.65
N SER A 532 8.01 3.14 31.45
CA SER A 532 9.12 4.06 31.22
C SER A 532 8.74 5.53 31.46
N PRO A 533 9.69 6.40 31.86
CA PRO A 533 9.44 7.83 31.98
C PRO A 533 9.09 8.47 30.63
N ASP A 534 8.16 9.42 30.67
CA ASP A 534 7.76 10.29 29.56
C ASP A 534 8.79 11.38 29.28
N PHE A 535 9.45 11.87 30.33
CA PHE A 535 10.55 12.82 30.23
C PHE A 535 11.64 12.55 31.26
N ILE A 536 12.87 12.98 30.95
CA ILE A 536 14.01 12.92 31.86
C ILE A 536 14.67 14.28 31.95
N VAL A 537 14.94 14.74 33.18
CA VAL A 537 15.73 15.94 33.42
C VAL A 537 17.17 15.52 33.69
N GLU A 538 18.04 15.84 32.73
CA GLU A 538 19.49 15.60 32.81
C GLU A 538 20.24 16.76 33.48
N ARG A 539 21.49 16.50 33.87
CA ARG A 539 22.39 17.44 34.53
C ARG A 539 23.65 17.75 33.71
N PRO A 540 24.09 19.01 33.68
CA PRO A 540 25.29 19.40 32.92
C PRO A 540 26.61 18.97 33.56
N ASP A 541 26.60 18.58 34.83
CA ASP A 541 27.79 18.21 35.61
C ASP A 541 28.02 16.69 35.66
N GLN A 542 27.28 15.89 34.88
CA GLN A 542 27.33 14.42 34.91
C GLN A 542 27.26 13.80 33.51
N SER A 543 27.92 12.66 33.35
CA SER A 543 27.91 11.86 32.11
C SER A 543 26.94 10.68 32.24
N THR A 544 25.63 10.96 32.17
CA THR A 544 24.55 9.97 32.37
C THR A 544 23.58 9.85 31.19
N LEU A 545 23.78 10.64 30.13
CA LEU A 545 22.86 10.71 28.99
C LEU A 545 22.63 9.35 28.32
N GLN A 546 23.64 8.49 28.23
CA GLN A 546 23.57 7.12 27.73
C GLN A 546 22.56 6.24 28.49
N TYR A 547 22.37 6.46 29.79
CA TYR A 547 21.37 5.75 30.59
C TYR A 547 19.99 6.39 30.43
N SER A 548 19.95 7.72 30.38
CA SER A 548 18.72 8.48 30.15
C SER A 548 18.08 8.12 28.80
N THR A 549 18.87 8.06 27.72
CA THR A 549 18.39 7.63 26.41
C THR A 549 17.95 6.18 26.39
N PHE A 550 18.58 5.29 27.18
CA PHE A 550 18.15 3.90 27.30
C PHE A 550 16.77 3.77 27.96
N VAL A 551 16.54 4.42 29.10
CA VAL A 551 15.35 4.18 29.93
C VAL A 551 14.12 4.99 29.54
N LEU A 552 14.30 6.14 28.88
CA LEU A 552 13.21 6.98 28.39
C LEU A 552 12.28 6.16 27.49
N ARG A 553 10.97 6.43 27.53
CA ARG A 553 10.03 5.73 26.64
C ARG A 553 10.30 5.99 25.17
N ASP A 554 9.82 5.07 24.35
CA ASP A 554 9.92 5.16 22.90
C ASP A 554 8.79 6.00 22.32
N TYR A 555 8.92 6.30 21.03
CA TYR A 555 7.88 6.95 20.27
C TYR A 555 6.64 6.08 20.12
N ASP A 556 5.47 6.70 20.32
CA ASP A 556 4.17 6.12 20.07
C ASP A 556 3.30 7.17 19.38
N GLU A 557 2.96 6.91 18.13
CA GLU A 557 2.18 7.81 17.29
C GLU A 557 0.77 8.08 17.83
N LYS A 558 0.21 7.14 18.60
CA LYS A 558 -1.13 7.29 19.19
C LYS A 558 -1.12 8.12 20.47
N ASN A 559 0.05 8.42 21.01
CA ASN A 559 0.19 9.16 22.25
C ASN A 559 0.09 10.67 22.01
N ALA A 560 -0.68 11.39 22.85
CA ALA A 560 -0.79 12.85 22.79
C ALA A 560 0.55 13.59 22.94
N MET A 561 1.54 12.94 23.58
CA MET A 561 2.94 13.35 23.54
C MET A 561 3.70 12.24 22.81
N PRO A 562 3.89 12.27 21.48
CA PRO A 562 4.35 11.10 20.76
C PRO A 562 5.76 10.64 21.15
N CYS A 563 6.66 11.59 21.41
CA CYS A 563 8.05 11.32 21.76
C CYS A 563 8.30 11.32 23.27
N GLY A 564 9.29 10.56 23.72
CA GLY A 564 9.97 10.80 24.99
C GLY A 564 10.99 11.94 24.87
N PHE A 565 11.10 12.77 25.92
CA PHE A 565 11.98 13.94 25.95
C PHE A 565 13.05 13.85 27.02
N ILE A 566 14.31 14.10 26.66
CA ILE A 566 15.37 14.39 27.62
C ILE A 566 15.62 15.90 27.57
N VAL A 567 15.56 16.55 28.72
CA VAL A 567 15.75 18.00 28.82
C VAL A 567 16.90 18.31 29.76
N LEU A 568 17.71 19.29 29.38
CA LEU A 568 18.80 19.81 30.21
C LEU A 568 18.86 21.33 30.06
N ARG A 569 19.19 22.02 31.15
CA ARG A 569 19.39 23.47 31.14
C ARG A 569 20.87 23.84 31.14
N GLY A 570 21.28 24.61 30.14
CA GLY A 570 22.63 25.14 29.96
C GLY A 570 22.65 26.62 29.54
N LYS A 571 23.72 27.04 28.87
CA LYS A 571 24.02 28.40 28.41
C LYS A 571 23.46 28.67 27.03
N THR A 572 23.39 27.66 26.17
CA THR A 572 22.97 27.78 24.77
C THR A 572 21.77 26.89 24.45
N ASN A 573 21.01 27.20 23.40
CA ASN A 573 19.91 26.36 22.94
C ASN A 573 20.40 25.44 21.83
N MET A 574 20.10 24.15 21.92
CA MET A 574 20.42 23.16 20.90
C MET A 574 19.45 21.98 21.00
N SER A 575 19.16 21.31 19.88
CA SER A 575 18.33 20.10 19.89
C SER A 575 18.94 18.97 19.08
N ILE A 576 18.80 17.75 19.58
CA ILE A 576 19.16 16.51 18.89
C ILE A 576 17.90 15.65 18.80
N PHE A 577 17.52 15.29 17.58
CA PHE A 577 16.25 14.65 17.27
C PHE A 577 16.48 13.29 16.60
N GLY A 578 15.96 12.23 17.21
CA GLY A 578 15.83 10.94 16.54
C GLY A 578 14.69 10.98 15.53
N SER A 579 14.95 10.53 14.29
CA SER A 579 13.95 10.45 13.22
C SER A 579 13.97 9.08 12.57
N HIS A 580 12.85 8.35 12.53
CA HIS A 580 12.85 7.02 11.91
C HIS A 580 11.66 6.89 10.97
N MET A 581 11.95 6.42 9.74
CA MET A 581 10.96 6.22 8.69
C MET A 581 10.07 7.46 8.49
N TYR A 582 8.80 7.25 8.20
CA TYR A 582 7.76 8.23 7.95
C TYR A 582 6.40 7.61 8.25
N ARG A 583 5.38 8.45 8.35
CA ARG A 583 3.97 8.05 8.49
C ARG A 583 3.28 7.95 7.13
N SER A 584 2.13 7.27 7.08
CA SER A 584 1.36 7.12 5.84
C SER A 584 0.91 8.45 5.22
N ASP A 585 0.54 9.44 6.03
CA ASP A 585 0.18 10.79 5.56
C ASP A 585 1.38 11.47 4.88
N GLN A 586 2.58 11.30 5.44
CA GLN A 586 3.82 11.84 4.88
C GLN A 586 4.23 11.16 3.57
N ALA A 587 3.96 9.85 3.44
CA ALA A 587 4.16 9.12 2.18
C ALA A 587 3.31 9.74 1.04
N GLY A 588 2.03 10.00 1.32
CA GLY A 588 1.13 10.66 0.38
C GLY A 588 1.59 12.07 0.01
N GLU A 589 2.13 12.81 0.97
CA GLU A 589 2.65 14.17 0.75
C GLU A 589 3.91 14.18 -0.12
N VAL A 590 4.82 13.22 0.03
CA VAL A 590 5.95 13.04 -0.89
C VAL A 590 5.45 12.80 -2.31
N ILE A 591 4.49 11.90 -2.50
CA ILE A 591 3.93 11.58 -3.82
C ILE A 591 3.23 12.81 -4.43
N ARG A 592 2.55 13.62 -3.61
CA ARG A 592 1.94 14.89 -4.04
C ARG A 592 3.01 15.87 -4.52
N LEU A 593 4.10 16.05 -3.77
CA LEU A 593 5.20 16.92 -4.18
C LEU A 593 5.83 16.48 -5.50
N LEU A 594 5.97 15.16 -5.73
CA LEU A 594 6.39 14.61 -7.02
C LEU A 594 5.40 14.94 -8.15
N ALA A 595 4.12 14.68 -7.93
CA ALA A 595 3.07 14.90 -8.93
C ALA A 595 2.94 16.38 -9.33
N GLU A 596 3.31 17.30 -8.44
CA GLU A 596 3.36 18.74 -8.68
C GLU A 596 4.70 19.22 -9.27
N GLY A 597 5.64 18.32 -9.54
CA GLY A 597 6.97 18.67 -10.05
C GLY A 597 7.83 19.48 -9.06
N LYS A 598 7.50 19.45 -7.76
CA LYS A 598 8.23 20.20 -6.71
C LYS A 598 9.49 19.49 -6.24
N ILE A 599 9.55 18.17 -6.44
CA ILE A 599 10.72 17.32 -6.28
C ILE A 599 10.78 16.36 -7.46
N VAL A 600 11.98 15.95 -7.85
CA VAL A 600 12.23 15.19 -9.08
C VAL A 600 13.15 13.99 -8.82
N MET A 601 12.92 12.94 -9.61
CA MET A 601 13.84 11.82 -9.81
C MET A 601 13.90 11.55 -11.30
N GLU A 602 14.93 12.05 -11.96
CA GLU A 602 15.09 11.87 -13.41
C GLU A 602 15.73 10.53 -13.74
N GLN A 603 15.56 10.06 -14.98
CA GLN A 603 16.10 8.75 -15.37
C GLN A 603 17.64 8.76 -15.37
N GLU A 604 18.26 9.88 -15.73
CA GLU A 604 19.70 10.10 -15.66
C GLU A 604 20.26 10.18 -14.24
N ASP A 605 19.41 10.37 -13.23
CA ASP A 605 19.78 10.30 -11.81
C ASP A 605 19.87 8.87 -11.29
N LEU A 606 19.49 7.89 -12.12
CA LEU A 606 19.37 6.49 -11.72
C LEU A 606 20.49 5.64 -12.30
N GLU A 607 21.09 4.82 -11.45
CA GLU A 607 21.86 3.67 -11.86
C GLU A 607 20.91 2.48 -12.02
N ILE A 608 20.41 2.31 -13.25
CA ILE A 608 19.43 1.27 -13.61
C ILE A 608 20.15 -0.05 -13.86
N THR A 609 19.62 -1.14 -13.31
CA THR A 609 20.13 -2.49 -13.49
C THR A 609 18.99 -3.52 -13.55
N THR A 610 19.31 -4.80 -13.72
CA THR A 610 18.34 -5.91 -13.58
C THR A 610 18.33 -6.43 -12.15
N LEU A 611 17.38 -7.31 -11.80
CA LEU A 611 17.38 -7.98 -10.49
C LEU A 611 18.73 -8.67 -10.18
N ASP A 612 19.40 -9.23 -11.18
CA ASP A 612 20.72 -9.87 -11.04
C ASP A 612 21.87 -8.89 -10.77
N GLY A 613 21.76 -7.65 -11.27
CA GLY A 613 22.78 -6.63 -11.03
C GLY A 613 22.57 -5.84 -9.72
N LEU A 614 21.41 -6.00 -9.07
CA LEU A 614 21.07 -5.30 -7.83
C LEU A 614 22.06 -5.58 -6.66
N PRO A 615 22.60 -6.80 -6.46
CA PRO A 615 23.67 -7.05 -5.50
C PRO A 615 24.92 -6.18 -5.74
N GLY A 616 25.28 -5.93 -7.00
CA GLY A 616 26.40 -5.05 -7.36
C GLY A 616 26.14 -3.59 -6.99
N VAL A 617 24.90 -3.11 -7.15
CA VAL A 617 24.50 -1.77 -6.71
C VAL A 617 24.55 -1.65 -5.19
N HIS A 618 24.07 -2.66 -4.46
CA HIS A 618 24.21 -2.72 -3.00
C HIS A 618 25.68 -2.69 -2.56
N GLN A 619 26.58 -3.39 -3.26
CA GLN A 619 28.01 -3.35 -2.99
C GLN A 619 28.60 -1.95 -3.21
N LYS A 620 28.26 -1.27 -4.31
CA LYS A 620 28.68 0.12 -4.56
C LYS A 620 28.16 1.10 -3.51
N MET A 621 26.95 0.88 -3.00
CA MET A 621 26.40 1.67 -1.88
C MET A 621 27.24 1.47 -0.61
N LEU A 622 27.57 0.23 -0.28
CA LEU A 622 28.43 -0.12 0.86
C LEU A 622 29.82 0.51 0.74
N ASP A 623 30.42 0.45 -0.46
CA ASP A 623 31.75 0.99 -0.73
C ASP A 623 31.76 2.53 -0.88
N GLY A 624 30.59 3.16 -0.95
CA GLY A 624 30.44 4.60 -1.17
C GLY A 624 30.79 5.07 -2.58
N THR A 625 30.92 4.15 -3.54
CA THR A 625 31.39 4.37 -4.92
C THR A 625 30.29 4.65 -5.94
N MET A 626 29.02 4.71 -5.51
CA MET A 626 27.89 5.11 -6.35
C MET A 626 28.16 6.44 -7.07
N GLY A 627 28.07 6.40 -8.41
CA GLY A 627 28.25 7.56 -9.29
C GLY A 627 26.96 8.36 -9.51
N LYS A 628 25.80 7.73 -9.29
CA LYS A 628 24.47 8.34 -9.41
C LYS A 628 23.81 8.56 -8.04
N PRO A 629 22.85 9.51 -7.92
CA PRO A 629 22.08 9.73 -6.69
C PRO A 629 21.41 8.48 -6.10
N LYS A 630 20.86 7.59 -6.95
CA LYS A 630 20.12 6.40 -6.52
C LYS A 630 20.27 5.28 -7.56
N GLY A 631 20.19 4.04 -7.11
CA GLY A 631 20.11 2.87 -7.99
C GLY A 631 18.69 2.33 -8.07
N VAL A 632 18.41 1.47 -9.04
CA VAL A 632 17.10 0.81 -9.19
C VAL A 632 17.27 -0.46 -10.05
N ALA A 633 16.53 -1.51 -9.71
CA ALA A 633 16.48 -2.72 -10.51
C ALA A 633 15.13 -2.88 -11.19
N LEU A 634 15.16 -3.19 -12.49
CA LEU A 634 14.02 -3.72 -13.23
C LEU A 634 13.80 -5.18 -12.81
N VAL A 635 12.54 -5.52 -12.53
CA VAL A 635 12.13 -6.88 -12.11
C VAL A 635 11.26 -7.50 -13.21
N GLN A 636 10.05 -6.98 -13.40
CA GLN A 636 9.17 -7.37 -14.51
C GLN A 636 8.99 -6.27 -15.56
N ALA A 637 9.52 -5.07 -15.32
CA ALA A 637 9.68 -4.08 -16.37
C ALA A 637 10.61 -4.65 -17.45
N ASP A 638 10.11 -4.71 -18.69
CA ASP A 638 10.80 -5.28 -19.84
C ASP A 638 11.99 -4.44 -20.31
N ARG A 639 11.92 -3.12 -20.12
CA ARG A 639 12.97 -2.16 -20.46
C ARG A 639 12.84 -0.88 -19.65
N ALA A 640 13.95 -0.15 -19.52
CA ALA A 640 13.94 1.19 -18.97
C ALA A 640 13.18 2.17 -19.88
N GLY A 641 12.56 3.19 -19.29
CA GLY A 641 11.92 4.31 -20.00
C GLY A 641 10.49 4.04 -20.48
N ARG A 642 10.01 2.80 -20.44
CA ARG A 642 8.60 2.50 -20.74
C ARG A 642 7.71 3.07 -19.65
N SER A 643 6.67 3.81 -20.03
CA SER A 643 5.81 4.51 -19.08
C SER A 643 4.94 3.56 -18.26
N ILE A 644 4.59 3.99 -17.05
CA ILE A 644 3.67 3.27 -16.16
C ILE A 644 2.33 3.06 -16.84
N ARG A 645 1.81 4.06 -17.58
CA ARG A 645 0.57 3.92 -18.35
C ARG A 645 0.63 2.78 -19.36
N GLU A 646 1.73 2.65 -20.10
CA GLU A 646 1.88 1.55 -21.06
C GLU A 646 1.86 0.18 -20.37
N TYR A 647 2.38 0.06 -19.15
CA TYR A 647 2.29 -1.16 -18.35
C TYR A 647 0.85 -1.44 -17.88
N GLU A 648 0.11 -0.42 -17.43
CA GLU A 648 -1.33 -0.54 -17.12
C GLU A 648 -2.11 -0.99 -18.36
N ASP A 649 -1.80 -0.41 -19.54
CA ASP A 649 -2.44 -0.77 -20.80
C ASP A 649 -2.11 -2.20 -21.25
N VAL A 650 -0.86 -2.66 -21.13
CA VAL A 650 -0.51 -4.07 -21.40
C VAL A 650 -1.27 -5.01 -20.47
N PHE A 651 -1.35 -4.67 -19.18
CA PHE A 651 -2.06 -5.51 -18.22
C PHE A 651 -3.54 -5.65 -18.59
N LEU A 652 -4.18 -4.55 -18.98
CA LEU A 652 -5.60 -4.51 -19.35
C LEU A 652 -5.90 -4.96 -20.80
N GLY A 653 -4.86 -5.11 -21.64
CA GLY A 653 -4.97 -5.53 -23.02
C GLY A 653 -4.94 -4.40 -24.05
N GLU A 654 -4.66 -4.77 -25.30
CA GLU A 654 -4.58 -3.85 -26.45
C GLU A 654 -5.93 -3.16 -26.65
N ARG A 655 -5.96 -1.84 -26.54
CA ARG A 655 -7.17 -1.05 -26.79
C ARG A 655 -7.35 -0.86 -28.29
N ILE A 656 -8.39 -1.46 -28.86
CA ILE A 656 -8.67 -1.44 -30.31
C ILE A 656 -9.81 -0.50 -30.68
N MET A 657 -10.68 -0.17 -29.72
CA MET A 657 -11.73 0.84 -29.88
C MET A 657 -11.77 1.72 -28.63
N VAL A 658 -11.91 3.03 -28.82
CA VAL A 658 -11.92 4.02 -27.75
C VAL A 658 -13.29 4.67 -27.67
N ALA A 659 -13.90 4.64 -26.48
CA ALA A 659 -15.11 5.39 -26.22
C ALA A 659 -14.82 6.90 -26.15
N GLU A 660 -15.63 7.68 -26.86
CA GLU A 660 -15.64 9.13 -26.85
C GLU A 660 -17.11 9.63 -26.79
N PRO A 661 -17.73 9.64 -25.60
CA PRO A 661 -19.16 9.91 -25.46
C PRO A 661 -19.61 11.26 -26.02
N LYS A 662 -18.71 12.25 -26.04
CA LYS A 662 -18.95 13.58 -26.64
C LYS A 662 -19.13 13.54 -28.16
N GLU A 663 -18.56 12.53 -28.80
CA GLU A 663 -18.67 12.28 -30.24
C GLU A 663 -19.64 11.13 -30.54
N ASN A 664 -20.49 10.80 -29.56
CA ASN A 664 -21.42 9.68 -29.59
C ASN A 664 -20.78 8.30 -29.81
N ARG A 665 -19.48 8.12 -29.49
CA ARG A 665 -18.82 6.81 -29.47
C ARG A 665 -18.88 6.25 -28.05
N PHE A 666 -19.67 5.21 -27.82
CA PHE A 666 -20.00 4.73 -26.48
C PHE A 666 -19.38 3.39 -26.13
N LEU A 667 -18.64 2.74 -27.03
CA LEU A 667 -17.96 1.48 -26.76
C LEU A 667 -16.45 1.66 -26.61
N ASP A 668 -15.92 1.10 -25.52
CA ASP A 668 -14.49 0.82 -25.36
C ASP A 668 -14.25 -0.66 -25.57
N VAL A 669 -13.26 -1.04 -26.39
CA VAL A 669 -12.92 -2.45 -26.61
C VAL A 669 -11.43 -2.68 -26.39
N ARG A 670 -11.13 -3.59 -25.47
CA ARG A 670 -9.77 -4.08 -25.19
C ARG A 670 -9.65 -5.57 -25.53
N LEU A 671 -8.52 -5.94 -26.13
CA LEU A 671 -8.17 -7.33 -26.44
C LEU A 671 -7.09 -7.86 -25.50
N LEU A 672 -7.40 -8.99 -24.87
CA LEU A 672 -6.49 -9.78 -24.06
C LEU A 672 -6.28 -11.14 -24.72
N GLY A 673 -5.34 -11.19 -25.67
CA GLY A 673 -5.24 -12.32 -26.59
C GLY A 673 -6.49 -12.38 -27.46
N GLU A 674 -7.23 -13.48 -27.40
CA GLU A 674 -8.46 -13.70 -28.17
C GLU A 674 -9.75 -13.35 -27.40
N VAL A 675 -9.64 -12.75 -26.21
CA VAL A 675 -10.79 -12.32 -25.40
C VAL A 675 -10.99 -10.81 -25.57
N ALA A 676 -12.15 -10.39 -26.06
CA ALA A 676 -12.50 -8.97 -26.15
C ALA A 676 -13.35 -8.52 -24.96
N ILE A 677 -12.88 -7.53 -24.23
CA ILE A 677 -13.62 -6.84 -23.18
C ILE A 677 -14.28 -5.62 -23.81
N VAL A 678 -15.60 -5.65 -23.92
CA VAL A 678 -16.45 -4.58 -24.45
C VAL A 678 -17.08 -3.84 -23.27
N THR A 679 -16.67 -2.59 -23.08
CA THR A 679 -17.17 -1.72 -22.00
C THR A 679 -18.13 -0.68 -22.55
N LEU A 680 -19.40 -0.74 -22.12
CA LEU A 680 -20.40 0.28 -22.43
C LEU A 680 -20.08 1.55 -21.61
N THR A 681 -19.88 2.67 -22.29
CA THR A 681 -19.33 3.90 -21.72
C THR A 681 -20.24 5.09 -22.02
N ARG A 682 -21.32 5.22 -21.26
CA ARG A 682 -22.20 6.39 -21.18
C ARG A 682 -22.62 6.62 -19.71
N PRO A 683 -21.66 6.74 -18.78
CA PRO A 683 -21.91 6.66 -17.34
C PRO A 683 -22.81 7.78 -16.81
N GLU A 684 -22.84 8.94 -17.46
CA GLU A 684 -23.70 10.08 -17.13
C GLU A 684 -25.20 9.78 -17.32
N ALA A 685 -25.52 8.83 -18.20
CA ALA A 685 -26.86 8.31 -18.41
C ALA A 685 -27.01 6.87 -17.87
N LEU A 686 -26.12 6.45 -16.96
CA LEU A 686 -26.07 5.09 -16.41
C LEU A 686 -26.07 3.99 -17.49
N ASN A 687 -25.35 4.26 -18.59
CA ASN A 687 -25.24 3.38 -19.75
C ASN A 687 -26.59 3.02 -20.40
N ALA A 688 -27.61 3.88 -20.28
CA ALA A 688 -28.90 3.67 -20.93
C ALA A 688 -28.77 3.48 -22.45
N LEU A 689 -29.46 2.48 -22.97
CA LEU A 689 -29.40 2.03 -24.37
C LEU A 689 -30.17 2.99 -25.27
N ASN A 690 -29.42 3.83 -25.98
CA ASN A 690 -29.93 4.58 -27.12
C ASN A 690 -29.57 3.88 -28.43
N GLU A 691 -30.14 4.37 -29.54
CA GLU A 691 -29.96 3.85 -30.88
C GLU A 691 -28.49 3.77 -31.28
N GLU A 692 -27.70 4.78 -30.93
CA GLU A 692 -26.30 4.85 -31.30
C GLU A 692 -25.43 3.79 -30.58
N LEU A 693 -25.59 3.65 -29.25
CA LEU A 693 -24.91 2.61 -28.48
C LEU A 693 -25.31 1.21 -28.95
N LEU A 694 -26.59 0.98 -29.25
CA LEU A 694 -27.08 -0.29 -29.77
C LEU A 694 -26.58 -0.59 -31.20
N SER A 695 -26.48 0.44 -32.05
CA SER A 695 -25.90 0.32 -33.40
C SER A 695 -24.43 -0.09 -33.33
N GLN A 696 -23.66 0.54 -32.43
CA GLN A 696 -22.26 0.18 -32.20
C GLN A 696 -22.12 -1.24 -31.66
N LEU A 697 -22.97 -1.64 -30.69
CA LEU A 697 -22.98 -3.00 -30.15
C LEU A 697 -23.33 -4.02 -31.25
N SER A 698 -24.32 -3.73 -32.09
CA SER A 698 -24.69 -4.55 -33.24
C SER A 698 -23.53 -4.74 -34.20
N SER A 699 -22.78 -3.67 -34.50
CA SER A 699 -21.59 -3.76 -35.35
C SER A 699 -20.54 -4.70 -34.75
N VAL A 700 -20.26 -4.57 -33.45
CA VAL A 700 -19.29 -5.43 -32.74
C VAL A 700 -19.75 -6.90 -32.75
N VAL A 701 -21.02 -7.16 -32.45
CA VAL A 701 -21.60 -8.51 -32.43
C VAL A 701 -21.53 -9.14 -33.82
N ARG A 702 -21.90 -8.41 -34.86
CA ARG A 702 -21.88 -8.91 -36.25
C ARG A 702 -20.46 -9.19 -36.73
N GLU A 703 -19.52 -8.29 -36.46
CA GLU A 703 -18.12 -8.50 -36.84
C GLU A 703 -17.57 -9.75 -36.13
N ALA A 704 -17.77 -9.87 -34.81
CA ALA A 704 -17.31 -11.01 -34.03
C ALA A 704 -17.94 -12.34 -34.52
N GLY A 705 -19.24 -12.35 -34.83
CA GLY A 705 -19.94 -13.55 -35.28
C GLY A 705 -19.63 -13.97 -36.72
N SER A 706 -19.50 -13.01 -37.65
CA SER A 706 -19.33 -13.31 -39.08
C SER A 706 -17.89 -13.42 -39.52
N LEU A 707 -16.99 -12.61 -38.95
CA LEU A 707 -15.58 -12.54 -39.34
C LEU A 707 -14.67 -13.18 -38.28
N GLY A 708 -15.15 -13.41 -37.07
CA GLY A 708 -14.30 -13.83 -35.95
C GLY A 708 -13.32 -12.73 -35.53
N THR A 709 -13.62 -11.47 -35.84
CA THR A 709 -12.77 -10.32 -35.54
C THR A 709 -13.53 -9.16 -34.92
N ILE A 710 -12.80 -8.27 -34.23
CA ILE A 710 -13.25 -6.92 -33.91
C ILE A 710 -12.11 -5.96 -34.28
N GLY A 711 -12.39 -4.96 -35.12
CA GLY A 711 -11.36 -4.05 -35.63
C GLY A 711 -10.25 -4.78 -36.40
N GLY A 712 -10.59 -5.88 -37.09
CA GLY A 712 -9.64 -6.70 -37.84
C GLY A 712 -8.71 -7.59 -36.99
N LYS A 713 -8.93 -7.68 -35.67
CA LYS A 713 -8.17 -8.55 -34.75
C LYS A 713 -9.01 -9.75 -34.33
N ALA A 714 -8.40 -10.94 -34.27
CA ALA A 714 -9.10 -12.18 -33.95
C ALA A 714 -9.72 -12.18 -32.55
N VAL A 715 -10.95 -12.66 -32.44
CA VAL A 715 -11.72 -12.75 -31.19
C VAL A 715 -12.42 -14.11 -31.11
N ARG A 716 -12.30 -14.78 -29.96
CA ARG A 716 -12.98 -16.04 -29.67
C ARG A 716 -13.86 -16.01 -28.42
N ALA A 717 -13.87 -14.92 -27.65
CA ALA A 717 -14.81 -14.72 -26.55
C ALA A 717 -15.04 -13.23 -26.29
N LEU A 718 -16.23 -12.88 -25.80
CA LEU A 718 -16.61 -11.53 -25.37
C LEU A 718 -16.85 -11.46 -23.87
N VAL A 719 -16.39 -10.39 -23.25
CA VAL A 719 -16.78 -9.97 -21.90
C VAL A 719 -17.46 -8.62 -22.03
N LEU A 720 -18.74 -8.53 -21.66
CA LEU A 720 -19.51 -7.29 -21.63
C LEU A 720 -19.50 -6.72 -20.22
N THR A 721 -19.24 -5.42 -20.07
CA THR A 721 -19.33 -4.72 -18.78
C THR A 721 -19.73 -3.25 -18.99
N GLY A 722 -20.13 -2.56 -17.93
CA GLY A 722 -20.48 -1.14 -17.98
C GLY A 722 -19.48 -0.26 -17.22
N ALA A 723 -19.21 0.93 -17.73
CA ALA A 723 -18.43 1.93 -17.01
C ALA A 723 -19.28 2.62 -15.93
N GLY A 724 -18.68 2.89 -14.76
CA GLY A 724 -19.33 3.66 -13.70
C GLY A 724 -20.19 2.81 -12.77
N ARG A 725 -21.39 3.29 -12.44
CA ARG A 725 -22.28 2.69 -11.41
C ARG A 725 -23.33 1.72 -11.96
N ALA A 726 -23.32 1.47 -13.26
CA ALA A 726 -24.31 0.64 -13.92
C ALA A 726 -23.63 -0.25 -14.97
N PHE A 727 -24.09 -1.49 -15.07
CA PHE A 727 -23.92 -2.25 -16.30
C PHE A 727 -24.68 -1.53 -17.41
N VAL A 728 -26.01 -1.46 -17.26
CA VAL A 728 -26.96 -0.73 -18.13
C VAL A 728 -28.25 -0.48 -17.33
N ALA A 729 -28.68 0.78 -17.20
CA ALA A 729 -29.89 1.12 -16.42
C ALA A 729 -31.23 1.00 -17.19
N GLY A 730 -31.21 0.58 -18.46
CA GLY A 730 -32.41 0.34 -19.27
C GLY A 730 -32.34 1.00 -20.64
N ALA A 731 -33.49 1.08 -21.31
CA ALA A 731 -33.65 1.82 -22.56
C ALA A 731 -33.60 3.33 -22.33
N ASP A 732 -33.11 4.10 -23.31
CA ASP A 732 -33.26 5.55 -23.29
C ASP A 732 -34.72 5.93 -23.63
N VAL A 733 -35.50 6.18 -22.57
CA VAL A 733 -36.95 6.47 -22.64
C VAL A 733 -37.33 7.60 -23.59
N LYS A 734 -36.40 8.51 -23.89
CA LYS A 734 -36.62 9.62 -24.83
C LYS A 734 -36.85 9.12 -26.25
N GLU A 735 -36.41 7.90 -26.58
CA GLU A 735 -36.51 7.35 -27.92
C GLU A 735 -37.90 6.89 -28.30
N PHE A 736 -38.83 6.75 -27.36
CA PHE A 736 -40.19 6.28 -27.65
C PHE A 736 -41.30 7.15 -27.05
N HIS A 737 -40.97 8.22 -26.31
CA HIS A 737 -41.96 9.21 -25.91
C HIS A 737 -42.49 9.96 -27.13
N GLY A 738 -43.81 10.06 -27.26
CA GLY A 738 -44.51 10.73 -28.37
C GLY A 738 -44.52 9.96 -29.70
N LYS A 739 -44.04 8.70 -29.74
CA LYS A 739 -44.05 7.86 -30.95
C LYS A 739 -45.27 6.94 -30.99
N ASP A 740 -45.68 6.55 -32.19
CA ASP A 740 -46.77 5.57 -32.37
C ASP A 740 -46.30 4.12 -32.11
N ALA A 741 -47.27 3.22 -31.96
CA ALA A 741 -47.01 1.81 -31.66
C ALA A 741 -46.12 1.11 -32.71
N GLY A 742 -46.24 1.50 -33.98
CA GLY A 742 -45.46 0.92 -35.08
C GLY A 742 -43.98 1.29 -34.99
N MET A 743 -43.68 2.57 -34.74
CA MET A 743 -42.31 3.05 -34.56
C MET A 743 -41.65 2.44 -33.31
N ILE A 744 -42.38 2.36 -32.20
CA ILE A 744 -41.86 1.76 -30.96
C ILE A 744 -41.62 0.26 -31.13
N ARG A 745 -42.53 -0.45 -31.81
CA ARG A 745 -42.34 -1.86 -32.16
C ARG A 745 -41.12 -2.06 -33.05
N ALA A 746 -40.90 -1.20 -34.05
CA ALA A 746 -39.74 -1.29 -34.92
C ALA A 746 -38.43 -1.12 -34.14
N LEU A 747 -38.38 -0.16 -33.21
CA LEU A 747 -37.25 0.04 -32.30
C LEU A 747 -37.00 -1.22 -31.44
N ALA A 748 -38.03 -1.75 -30.79
CA ALA A 748 -37.91 -2.95 -29.97
C ALA A 748 -37.47 -4.18 -30.79
N SER A 749 -37.99 -4.34 -32.01
CA SER A 749 -37.61 -5.42 -32.91
C SER A 749 -36.14 -5.34 -33.32
N LYS A 750 -35.64 -4.13 -33.60
CA LYS A 750 -34.21 -3.89 -33.87
C LYS A 750 -33.35 -4.30 -32.67
N ASN A 751 -33.73 -3.89 -31.46
CA ASN A 751 -32.96 -4.18 -30.25
C ASN A 751 -32.97 -5.68 -29.90
N ILE A 752 -34.12 -6.34 -30.03
CA ILE A 752 -34.25 -7.79 -29.91
C ILE A 752 -33.35 -8.52 -30.92
N SER A 753 -33.25 -8.02 -32.16
CA SER A 753 -32.36 -8.60 -33.16
C SER A 753 -30.91 -8.57 -32.68
N VAL A 754 -30.43 -7.45 -32.14
CA VAL A 754 -29.06 -7.35 -31.60
C VAL A 754 -28.82 -8.33 -30.45
N PHE A 755 -29.78 -8.45 -29.54
CA PHE A 755 -29.67 -9.35 -28.38
C PHE A 755 -29.71 -10.83 -28.80
N THR A 756 -30.55 -11.16 -29.79
CA THR A 756 -30.65 -12.51 -30.34
C THR A 756 -29.41 -12.86 -31.16
N GLU A 757 -28.85 -11.90 -31.90
CA GLU A 757 -27.56 -12.06 -32.61
C GLU A 757 -26.43 -12.32 -31.60
N LEU A 758 -26.39 -11.60 -30.47
CA LEU A 758 -25.43 -11.79 -29.38
C LEU A 758 -25.55 -13.19 -28.76
N GLU A 759 -26.77 -13.63 -28.48
CA GLU A 759 -27.10 -14.93 -27.90
C GLU A 759 -26.83 -16.11 -28.86
N ALA A 760 -26.93 -15.87 -30.17
CA ALA A 760 -26.66 -16.86 -31.20
C ALA A 760 -25.17 -16.97 -31.56
N LEU A 761 -24.30 -16.12 -30.98
CA LEU A 761 -22.88 -16.13 -31.28
C LEU A 761 -22.26 -17.52 -30.99
N PRO A 762 -21.42 -18.04 -31.90
CA PRO A 762 -20.76 -19.33 -31.69
C PRO A 762 -19.66 -19.27 -30.62
N LEU A 763 -19.36 -18.09 -30.10
CA LEU A 763 -18.30 -17.78 -29.15
C LEU A 763 -18.86 -17.41 -27.77
N PRO A 764 -18.16 -17.72 -26.66
CA PRO A 764 -18.60 -17.38 -25.31
C PRO A 764 -18.81 -15.88 -25.11
N VAL A 765 -19.90 -15.52 -24.44
CA VAL A 765 -20.24 -14.15 -24.08
C VAL A 765 -20.53 -14.13 -22.58
N ILE A 766 -19.73 -13.36 -21.84
CA ILE A 766 -19.84 -13.22 -20.39
C ILE A 766 -20.28 -11.79 -20.08
N ALA A 767 -21.37 -11.62 -19.35
CA ALA A 767 -21.74 -10.31 -18.79
C ALA A 767 -21.18 -10.19 -17.37
N VAL A 768 -20.39 -9.15 -17.11
CA VAL A 768 -19.98 -8.74 -15.76
C VAL A 768 -20.90 -7.61 -15.33
N VAL A 769 -21.83 -7.92 -14.43
CA VAL A 769 -22.83 -7.00 -13.93
C VAL A 769 -22.36 -6.45 -12.59
N ASP A 770 -21.69 -5.30 -12.64
CA ASP A 770 -21.23 -4.54 -11.47
C ASP A 770 -22.00 -3.21 -11.40
N GLY A 771 -23.09 -3.19 -10.63
CA GLY A 771 -24.04 -2.07 -10.57
C GLY A 771 -25.43 -2.40 -11.14
N PHE A 772 -26.17 -1.36 -11.54
CA PHE A 772 -27.52 -1.52 -12.10
C PHE A 772 -27.54 -2.26 -13.46
N ALA A 773 -28.34 -3.31 -13.56
CA ALA A 773 -28.78 -3.94 -14.81
C ALA A 773 -30.31 -4.00 -14.80
N LEU A 774 -30.95 -2.94 -15.29
CA LEU A 774 -32.39 -2.75 -15.17
C LEU A 774 -33.05 -2.70 -16.54
N GLY A 775 -34.24 -3.29 -16.66
CA GLY A 775 -35.03 -3.31 -17.88
C GLY A 775 -34.24 -3.85 -19.07
N GLY A 776 -34.17 -3.08 -20.15
CA GLY A 776 -33.28 -3.32 -21.30
C GLY A 776 -31.83 -3.71 -20.96
N GLY A 777 -31.29 -3.26 -19.83
CA GLY A 777 -29.97 -3.68 -19.34
C GLY A 777 -29.93 -5.10 -18.78
N ASN A 778 -30.97 -5.51 -18.04
CA ASN A 778 -31.13 -6.90 -17.62
C ASN A 778 -31.40 -7.79 -18.84
N GLU A 779 -32.19 -7.31 -19.80
CA GLU A 779 -32.47 -8.01 -21.05
C GLU A 779 -31.19 -8.26 -21.87
N LEU A 780 -30.29 -7.27 -21.95
CA LEU A 780 -28.96 -7.44 -22.52
C LEU A 780 -28.12 -8.46 -21.72
N ALA A 781 -28.09 -8.35 -20.39
CA ALA A 781 -27.33 -9.28 -19.54
C ALA A 781 -27.79 -10.73 -19.71
N MET A 782 -29.11 -10.98 -19.73
CA MET A 782 -29.71 -12.31 -19.94
C MET A 782 -29.41 -12.90 -21.31
N SER A 783 -29.10 -12.06 -22.29
CA SER A 783 -28.71 -12.48 -23.65
C SER A 783 -27.24 -12.93 -23.74
N ALA A 784 -26.44 -12.71 -22.69
CA ALA A 784 -25.13 -13.33 -22.57
C ALA A 784 -25.23 -14.81 -22.17
N HIS A 785 -24.23 -15.61 -22.57
CA HIS A 785 -24.15 -17.02 -22.23
C HIS A 785 -23.91 -17.25 -20.73
N TYR A 786 -23.06 -16.42 -20.11
CA TYR A 786 -22.70 -16.48 -18.69
C TYR A 786 -22.78 -15.10 -18.03
N ARG A 787 -23.17 -15.03 -16.76
CA ARG A 787 -23.38 -13.79 -16.00
C ARG A 787 -22.67 -13.88 -14.66
N ILE A 788 -21.75 -12.94 -14.44
CA ILE A 788 -21.07 -12.71 -13.16
C ILE A 788 -21.69 -11.47 -12.55
N VAL A 789 -22.12 -11.55 -11.29
CA VAL A 789 -22.68 -10.44 -10.52
C VAL A 789 -21.80 -10.12 -9.32
N THR A 790 -21.86 -8.89 -8.85
CA THR A 790 -21.09 -8.40 -7.71
C THR A 790 -22.01 -7.97 -6.57
N GLU A 791 -21.42 -7.59 -5.44
CA GLU A 791 -22.11 -6.96 -4.32
C GLU A 791 -22.80 -5.63 -4.68
N ASN A 792 -22.41 -5.00 -5.79
CA ASN A 792 -23.04 -3.76 -6.29
C ASN A 792 -24.20 -4.06 -7.25
N ALA A 793 -24.40 -5.31 -7.66
CA ALA A 793 -25.36 -5.68 -8.69
C ALA A 793 -26.80 -5.49 -8.23
N SER A 794 -27.63 -4.92 -9.11
CA SER A 794 -29.07 -4.78 -8.93
C SER A 794 -29.77 -5.08 -10.24
N LEU A 795 -30.44 -6.24 -10.32
CA LEU A 795 -31.04 -6.78 -11.54
C LEU A 795 -32.57 -6.77 -11.48
N GLY A 796 -33.25 -6.27 -12.52
CA GLY A 796 -34.72 -6.20 -12.47
C GLY A 796 -35.39 -5.78 -13.78
N GLN A 797 -36.72 -5.81 -13.78
CA GLN A 797 -37.60 -5.38 -14.87
C GLN A 797 -38.56 -4.27 -14.38
N PRO A 798 -38.07 -3.03 -14.17
CA PRO A 798 -38.87 -1.94 -13.57
C PRO A 798 -39.83 -1.25 -14.55
N GLU A 799 -39.99 -1.74 -15.78
CA GLU A 799 -40.80 -1.14 -16.85
C GLU A 799 -42.23 -0.84 -16.42
N VAL A 800 -42.82 -1.70 -15.59
CA VAL A 800 -44.16 -1.47 -15.04
C VAL A 800 -44.29 -0.13 -14.31
N LYS A 801 -43.19 0.36 -13.70
CA LYS A 801 -43.16 1.67 -13.02
C LYS A 801 -43.35 2.84 -13.99
N LEU A 802 -43.10 2.63 -15.28
CA LEU A 802 -43.33 3.56 -16.40
C LEU A 802 -44.66 3.30 -17.12
N GLY A 803 -45.50 2.37 -16.63
CA GLY A 803 -46.72 1.97 -17.32
C GLY A 803 -46.47 1.18 -18.60
N ILE A 804 -45.27 0.61 -18.77
CA ILE A 804 -44.87 -0.18 -19.95
C ILE A 804 -44.41 -1.58 -19.55
N ILE A 805 -44.07 -2.43 -20.53
CA ILE A 805 -43.62 -3.81 -20.28
C ILE A 805 -42.16 -4.01 -20.69
N PRO A 806 -41.48 -5.07 -20.23
CA PRO A 806 -40.20 -5.48 -20.80
C PRO A 806 -40.36 -5.77 -22.29
N GLY A 807 -39.62 -5.05 -23.13
CA GLY A 807 -39.84 -5.00 -24.57
C GLY A 807 -38.72 -5.59 -25.41
N TYR A 808 -37.55 -5.88 -24.83
CA TYR A 808 -36.39 -6.40 -25.55
C TYR A 808 -36.15 -7.90 -25.30
N GLY A 809 -37.22 -8.65 -25.02
CA GLY A 809 -37.21 -10.10 -24.83
C GLY A 809 -37.18 -10.55 -23.37
N GLY A 810 -37.37 -9.63 -22.42
CA GLY A 810 -37.37 -9.90 -20.99
C GLY A 810 -38.46 -10.87 -20.57
N MET A 811 -39.65 -10.79 -21.19
CA MET A 811 -40.75 -11.74 -20.93
C MET A 811 -40.55 -13.09 -21.58
N GLN A 812 -39.45 -13.25 -22.33
CA GLN A 812 -39.02 -14.54 -22.83
C GLN A 812 -37.87 -15.11 -22.01
N ARG A 813 -36.80 -14.35 -21.76
CA ARG A 813 -35.60 -14.86 -21.09
C ARG A 813 -35.76 -14.99 -19.58
N LEU A 814 -36.35 -14.00 -18.92
CA LEU A 814 -36.49 -13.99 -17.46
C LEU A 814 -37.27 -15.20 -16.91
N PRO A 815 -38.50 -15.51 -17.38
CA PRO A 815 -39.26 -16.63 -16.83
C PRO A 815 -38.60 -17.99 -17.05
N ARG A 816 -37.82 -18.12 -18.12
CA ARG A 816 -37.03 -19.34 -18.37
C ARG A 816 -35.85 -19.45 -17.42
N LEU A 817 -35.24 -18.35 -16.99
CA LEU A 817 -34.12 -18.36 -16.03
C LEU A 817 -34.56 -18.55 -14.58
N VAL A 818 -35.55 -17.79 -14.10
CA VAL A 818 -35.93 -17.76 -12.67
C VAL A 818 -37.24 -18.48 -12.36
N GLY A 819 -37.90 -19.01 -13.39
CA GLY A 819 -39.26 -19.56 -13.30
C GLY A 819 -40.35 -18.49 -13.48
N PRO A 820 -41.56 -18.90 -13.89
CA PRO A 820 -42.64 -17.99 -14.27
C PRO A 820 -43.16 -17.12 -13.11
N ALA A 821 -43.22 -17.65 -11.89
CA ALA A 821 -43.72 -16.91 -10.73
C ALA A 821 -42.79 -15.74 -10.33
N ARG A 822 -41.50 -16.03 -10.11
CA ARG A 822 -40.50 -15.01 -9.77
C ARG A 822 -40.34 -13.97 -10.89
N ALA A 823 -40.38 -14.40 -12.14
CA ALA A 823 -40.33 -13.48 -13.28
C ALA A 823 -41.53 -12.52 -13.32
N ALA A 824 -42.72 -13.03 -13.03
CA ALA A 824 -43.92 -12.22 -12.90
C ALA A 824 -43.86 -11.27 -11.71
N GLU A 825 -43.36 -11.69 -10.56
CA GLU A 825 -43.14 -10.82 -9.39
C GLU A 825 -42.19 -9.67 -9.72
N MET A 826 -41.04 -9.97 -10.32
CA MET A 826 -40.05 -8.97 -10.73
C MET A 826 -40.60 -7.97 -11.75
N SER A 827 -41.38 -8.42 -12.72
CA SER A 827 -41.90 -7.58 -13.81
C SER A 827 -43.22 -6.87 -13.50
N ALA A 828 -44.09 -7.44 -12.66
CA ALA A 828 -45.35 -6.82 -12.26
C ALA A 828 -45.18 -5.83 -11.10
N ASN A 829 -44.25 -6.09 -10.18
CA ASN A 829 -43.97 -5.16 -9.07
C ASN A 829 -42.86 -4.16 -9.44
N GLY A 830 -41.95 -4.54 -10.36
CA GLY A 830 -40.88 -3.68 -10.84
C GLY A 830 -39.75 -3.46 -9.83
N GLU A 831 -39.59 -4.39 -8.89
CA GLU A 831 -38.52 -4.35 -7.89
C GLU A 831 -37.32 -5.21 -8.32
N PRO A 832 -36.08 -4.68 -8.21
CA PRO A 832 -34.88 -5.43 -8.54
C PRO A 832 -34.46 -6.35 -7.38
N VAL A 833 -33.59 -7.30 -7.71
CA VAL A 833 -32.90 -8.17 -6.74
C VAL A 833 -31.40 -7.89 -6.73
N ASP A 834 -30.76 -8.17 -5.60
CA ASP A 834 -29.30 -8.08 -5.48
C ASP A 834 -28.57 -9.24 -6.18
N GLY A 835 -27.24 -9.15 -6.26
CA GLY A 835 -26.40 -10.16 -6.93
C GLY A 835 -26.53 -11.56 -6.31
N ASP A 836 -26.52 -11.67 -4.99
CA ASP A 836 -26.65 -12.96 -4.30
C ASP A 836 -27.99 -13.63 -4.62
N THR A 837 -29.09 -12.88 -4.55
CA THR A 837 -30.43 -13.35 -4.91
C THR A 837 -30.51 -13.73 -6.39
N ALA A 838 -29.88 -12.95 -7.27
CA ALA A 838 -29.84 -13.26 -8.70
C ALA A 838 -29.16 -14.61 -8.99
N VAL A 839 -28.07 -14.95 -8.28
CA VAL A 839 -27.45 -16.28 -8.40
C VAL A 839 -28.35 -17.36 -7.81
N ALA A 840 -28.91 -17.13 -6.61
CA ALA A 840 -29.80 -18.09 -5.96
C ALA A 840 -31.03 -18.44 -6.81
N TRP A 841 -31.54 -17.48 -7.60
CA TRP A 841 -32.69 -17.67 -8.48
C TRP A 841 -32.33 -18.19 -9.87
N GLY A 842 -31.04 -18.30 -10.22
CA GLY A 842 -30.60 -18.69 -11.56
C GLY A 842 -30.61 -17.57 -12.61
N LEU A 843 -30.88 -16.32 -12.19
CA LEU A 843 -30.76 -15.14 -13.06
C LEU A 843 -29.30 -14.86 -13.44
N ALA A 844 -28.37 -15.10 -12.51
CA ALA A 844 -26.93 -15.03 -12.71
C ALA A 844 -26.25 -16.37 -12.40
N ASP A 845 -25.04 -16.57 -12.90
CA ASP A 845 -24.34 -17.86 -12.82
C ASP A 845 -23.26 -17.90 -11.73
N GLU A 846 -22.73 -16.74 -11.33
CA GLU A 846 -21.65 -16.64 -10.35
C GLU A 846 -21.68 -15.29 -9.62
N PHE A 847 -21.48 -15.31 -8.29
CA PHE A 847 -21.27 -14.11 -7.48
C PHE A 847 -19.78 -13.96 -7.19
N LEU A 848 -19.21 -12.79 -7.50
CA LEU A 848 -17.81 -12.48 -7.23
C LEU A 848 -17.65 -11.04 -6.74
N PRO A 849 -16.72 -10.77 -5.82
CA PRO A 849 -16.42 -9.40 -5.42
C PRO A 849 -16.07 -8.52 -6.61
N SER A 850 -16.60 -7.30 -6.64
CA SER A 850 -16.35 -6.30 -7.71
C SER A 850 -14.86 -6.15 -8.02
N ALA A 851 -14.02 -6.17 -6.99
CA ALA A 851 -12.57 -6.05 -7.12
C ALA A 851 -11.88 -7.13 -7.99
N THR A 852 -12.54 -8.29 -8.20
CA THR A 852 -11.99 -9.46 -8.93
C THR A 852 -12.88 -9.95 -10.07
N ALA A 853 -14.07 -9.36 -10.26
CA ALA A 853 -15.07 -9.89 -11.19
C ALA A 853 -14.59 -9.88 -12.66
N LEU A 854 -13.84 -8.85 -13.07
CA LEU A 854 -13.34 -8.74 -14.44
C LEU A 854 -12.20 -9.73 -14.75
N SER A 855 -11.22 -9.91 -13.85
CA SER A 855 -10.18 -10.92 -14.04
C SER A 855 -10.78 -12.32 -14.08
N ALA A 856 -11.73 -12.61 -13.18
CA ALA A 856 -12.44 -13.87 -13.18
C ALA A 856 -13.20 -14.11 -14.49
N ALA A 857 -13.86 -13.10 -15.06
CA ALA A 857 -14.52 -13.19 -16.35
C ALA A 857 -13.56 -13.59 -17.48
N VAL A 858 -12.37 -12.97 -17.53
CA VAL A 858 -11.33 -13.35 -18.50
C VAL A 858 -10.85 -14.79 -18.26
N THR A 859 -10.69 -15.21 -17.01
CA THR A 859 -10.35 -16.60 -16.67
C THR A 859 -11.46 -17.58 -17.07
N ARG A 860 -12.74 -17.24 -16.87
CA ARG A 860 -13.88 -18.05 -17.33
C ARG A 860 -13.92 -18.15 -18.85
N ALA A 861 -13.69 -17.03 -19.57
CA ALA A 861 -13.60 -17.02 -21.03
C ALA A 861 -12.52 -18.00 -21.51
N ARG A 862 -11.32 -17.95 -20.92
CA ARG A 862 -10.23 -18.88 -21.25
C ARG A 862 -10.58 -20.33 -20.96
N ALA A 863 -11.27 -20.62 -19.85
CA ALA A 863 -11.71 -21.97 -19.51
C ALA A 863 -12.77 -22.53 -20.48
N PHE A 864 -13.67 -21.68 -21.00
CA PHE A 864 -14.58 -22.09 -22.08
C PHE A 864 -13.81 -22.37 -23.38
N LEU A 865 -12.79 -21.57 -23.69
CA LEU A 865 -11.97 -21.73 -24.90
C LEU A 865 -11.07 -22.97 -24.87
N SER A 866 -10.59 -23.38 -23.70
CA SER A 866 -9.78 -24.60 -23.52
C SER A 866 -10.63 -25.87 -23.42
N GLY A 867 -11.94 -25.75 -23.18
CA GLY A 867 -12.82 -26.87 -22.91
C GLY A 867 -12.82 -27.36 -21.46
N ASP A 868 -12.06 -26.69 -20.56
CA ASP A 868 -12.06 -26.98 -19.12
C ASP A 868 -13.43 -26.71 -18.48
N ARG A 869 -14.24 -25.86 -19.13
CA ARG A 869 -15.62 -25.59 -18.76
C ARG A 869 -16.54 -25.76 -19.98
N PRO A 870 -17.70 -26.43 -19.86
CA PRO A 870 -18.63 -26.55 -20.97
C PRO A 870 -19.20 -25.18 -21.34
N PHE A 871 -19.34 -24.92 -22.64
CA PHE A 871 -19.94 -23.70 -23.15
C PHE A 871 -21.45 -23.67 -22.83
N PRO A 872 -21.97 -22.71 -22.03
CA PRO A 872 -23.37 -22.72 -21.61
C PRO A 872 -24.27 -22.21 -22.73
N ARG A 873 -24.79 -23.13 -23.55
CA ARG A 873 -25.90 -22.87 -24.48
C ARG A 873 -27.22 -23.17 -23.81
N LYS A 874 -28.22 -22.32 -24.03
CA LYS A 874 -29.56 -22.47 -23.48
C LYS A 874 -30.52 -22.89 -24.60
N ASP A 875 -31.26 -23.95 -24.36
CA ASP A 875 -32.43 -24.30 -25.15
C ASP A 875 -33.67 -23.73 -24.44
N TRP A 876 -34.08 -22.55 -24.88
CA TRP A 876 -35.17 -21.80 -24.26
C TRP A 876 -36.52 -22.52 -24.35
N ASP A 877 -36.75 -23.31 -25.39
CA ASP A 877 -38.01 -24.03 -25.57
C ASP A 877 -38.02 -25.34 -24.77
N ALA A 878 -36.88 -26.01 -24.62
CA ALA A 878 -36.74 -27.13 -23.68
C ALA A 878 -36.99 -26.68 -22.23
N ILE A 879 -36.36 -25.59 -21.79
CA ILE A 879 -36.58 -25.01 -20.45
C ILE A 879 -38.05 -24.61 -20.25
N ALA A 880 -38.65 -23.95 -21.23
CA ALA A 880 -40.06 -23.58 -21.16
C ALA A 880 -40.98 -24.81 -21.06
N SER A 881 -40.65 -25.90 -21.77
CA SER A 881 -41.41 -27.15 -21.72
C SER A 881 -41.43 -27.75 -20.31
N GLU A 882 -40.31 -27.75 -19.62
CA GLU A 882 -40.20 -28.22 -18.22
C GLU A 882 -40.99 -27.35 -17.24
N GLN A 883 -41.14 -26.07 -17.55
CA GLN A 883 -41.80 -25.08 -16.68
C GLN A 883 -43.31 -24.90 -16.96
N LYS A 884 -43.89 -25.57 -17.96
CA LYS A 884 -45.32 -25.41 -18.36
C LYS A 884 -46.30 -25.62 -17.22
N GLU A 885 -46.08 -26.63 -16.39
CA GLU A 885 -46.96 -26.93 -15.25
C GLU A 885 -46.85 -25.85 -14.15
N ALA A 886 -45.64 -25.35 -13.89
CA ALA A 886 -45.44 -24.24 -12.97
C ALA A 886 -46.14 -22.97 -13.45
N LEU A 887 -46.04 -22.66 -14.75
CA LEU A 887 -46.75 -21.53 -15.35
C LEU A 887 -48.27 -21.71 -15.23
N ARG A 888 -48.80 -22.91 -15.51
CA ARG A 888 -50.25 -23.19 -15.40
C ARG A 888 -50.76 -22.91 -13.99
N ARG A 889 -50.09 -23.46 -12.97
CA ARG A 889 -50.44 -23.23 -11.55
C ARG A 889 -50.37 -21.76 -11.18
N PHE A 890 -49.32 -21.08 -11.63
CA PHE A 890 -49.14 -19.65 -11.39
C PHE A 890 -50.30 -18.81 -11.97
N LEU A 891 -50.69 -19.08 -13.22
CA LEU A 891 -51.81 -18.39 -13.88
C LEU A 891 -53.18 -18.69 -13.23
N GLU A 892 -53.30 -19.75 -12.44
CA GLU A 892 -54.51 -20.09 -11.69
C GLU A 892 -54.64 -19.35 -10.35
N ARG A 893 -53.57 -18.70 -9.87
CA ARG A 893 -53.60 -17.91 -8.64
C ARG A 893 -54.62 -16.77 -8.74
N ARG A 894 -55.29 -16.47 -7.62
CA ARG A 894 -56.37 -15.49 -7.56
C ARG A 894 -55.91 -14.07 -7.94
N ASP A 895 -54.81 -13.62 -7.34
CA ASP A 895 -54.19 -12.32 -7.61
C ASP A 895 -53.80 -12.16 -9.10
N VAL A 896 -53.23 -13.20 -9.69
CA VAL A 896 -52.87 -13.24 -11.12
C VAL A 896 -54.11 -13.19 -12.02
N ARG A 897 -55.16 -13.95 -11.70
CA ARG A 897 -56.44 -13.91 -12.44
C ARG A 897 -57.11 -12.54 -12.37
N GLU A 898 -57.05 -11.87 -11.23
CA GLU A 898 -57.57 -10.52 -11.05
C GLU A 898 -56.84 -9.51 -11.95
N ILE A 899 -55.51 -9.59 -12.06
CA ILE A 899 -54.72 -8.75 -13.00
C ILE A 899 -55.09 -9.05 -14.45
N LEU A 900 -55.18 -10.32 -14.84
CA LEU A 900 -55.53 -10.72 -16.21
C LEU A 900 -56.96 -10.29 -16.60
N ALA A 901 -57.88 -10.25 -15.64
CA ALA A 901 -59.26 -9.81 -15.83
C ALA A 901 -59.43 -8.28 -15.81
N ALA A 902 -58.44 -7.51 -15.33
CA ALA A 902 -58.55 -6.06 -15.21
C ALA A 902 -58.79 -5.38 -16.57
N PRO A 903 -59.66 -4.34 -16.64
CA PRO A 903 -59.88 -3.59 -17.86
C PRO A 903 -58.65 -2.75 -18.23
N VAL A 904 -58.48 -2.47 -19.52
CA VAL A 904 -57.46 -1.50 -19.98
C VAL A 904 -57.97 -0.09 -19.66
N PRO A 905 -57.20 0.77 -18.98
CA PRO A 905 -57.65 2.09 -18.58
C PRO A 905 -57.86 3.02 -19.78
N GLY A 906 -58.88 3.87 -19.72
CA GLY A 906 -59.06 4.99 -20.64
C GLY A 906 -58.10 6.15 -20.30
N PRO A 907 -58.15 7.26 -21.06
CA PRO A 907 -57.22 8.38 -20.88
C PRO A 907 -57.21 9.03 -19.50
N GLU A 908 -58.35 9.06 -18.79
CA GLU A 908 -58.41 9.63 -17.44
C GLU A 908 -57.96 8.63 -16.37
N GLU A 909 -58.37 7.35 -16.48
CA GLU A 909 -57.91 6.30 -15.57
C GLU A 909 -56.42 6.01 -15.73
N ALA A 910 -55.85 6.26 -16.91
CA ALA A 910 -54.42 6.11 -17.21
C ALA A 910 -53.50 6.95 -16.31
N LYS A 911 -54.02 8.01 -15.68
CA LYS A 911 -53.28 8.86 -14.73
C LYS A 911 -53.15 8.23 -13.34
N ASP A 912 -53.96 7.22 -13.02
CA ASP A 912 -53.91 6.48 -11.76
C ASP A 912 -52.76 5.45 -11.76
N LEU A 913 -51.99 5.43 -10.68
CA LEU A 913 -50.83 4.56 -10.52
C LEU A 913 -51.19 3.08 -10.61
N ARG A 914 -52.25 2.65 -9.91
CA ARG A 914 -52.62 1.24 -9.83
C ARG A 914 -53.22 0.78 -11.16
N ALA A 915 -54.02 1.61 -11.81
CA ALA A 915 -54.59 1.30 -13.12
C ALA A 915 -53.51 1.16 -14.21
N ALA A 916 -52.57 2.11 -14.30
CA ALA A 916 -51.49 2.06 -15.28
C ALA A 916 -50.55 0.87 -15.07
N ARG A 917 -50.10 0.64 -13.83
CA ARG A 917 -49.24 -0.50 -13.50
C ARG A 917 -49.95 -1.84 -13.66
N GLY A 918 -51.24 -1.92 -13.30
CA GLY A 918 -52.06 -3.10 -13.50
C GLY A 918 -52.21 -3.49 -14.98
N ALA A 919 -52.41 -2.50 -15.85
CA ALA A 919 -52.48 -2.72 -17.30
C ALA A 919 -51.15 -3.20 -17.88
N ALA A 920 -50.03 -2.60 -17.46
CA ALA A 920 -48.69 -3.04 -17.84
C ALA A 920 -48.38 -4.46 -17.32
N ALA A 921 -48.68 -4.76 -16.06
CA ALA A 921 -48.52 -6.10 -15.48
C ALA A 921 -49.33 -7.15 -16.24
N LYS A 922 -50.60 -6.84 -16.59
CA LYS A 922 -51.42 -7.70 -17.46
C LYS A 922 -50.74 -7.95 -18.80
N GLY A 923 -50.19 -6.91 -19.43
CA GLY A 923 -49.46 -7.03 -20.68
C GLY A 923 -48.24 -7.95 -20.59
N ALA A 924 -47.42 -7.77 -19.55
CA ALA A 924 -46.24 -8.58 -19.29
C ALA A 924 -46.60 -10.07 -19.10
N LEU A 925 -47.64 -10.36 -18.31
CA LEU A 925 -48.13 -11.73 -18.08
C LEU A 925 -48.65 -12.39 -19.37
N LEU A 926 -49.37 -11.65 -20.21
CA LEU A 926 -49.86 -12.15 -21.50
C LEU A 926 -48.71 -12.40 -22.48
N ALA A 927 -47.68 -11.53 -22.48
CA ALA A 927 -46.49 -11.71 -23.31
C ALA A 927 -45.68 -12.94 -22.90
N MET A 928 -45.49 -13.15 -21.58
CA MET A 928 -44.89 -14.36 -21.02
C MET A 928 -45.70 -15.60 -21.45
N LYS A 929 -47.00 -15.62 -21.19
CA LYS A 929 -47.87 -16.75 -21.55
C LYS A 929 -47.77 -17.10 -23.04
N TYR A 930 -47.86 -16.10 -23.91
CA TYR A 930 -47.76 -16.29 -25.35
C TYR A 930 -46.46 -16.98 -25.77
N GLY A 931 -45.34 -16.60 -25.16
CA GLY A 931 -44.03 -17.18 -25.42
C GLY A 931 -43.89 -18.66 -25.02
N TYR A 932 -44.59 -19.11 -23.98
CA TYR A 932 -44.64 -20.52 -23.60
C TYR A 932 -45.53 -21.35 -24.53
N GLU A 933 -46.57 -20.75 -25.09
CA GLU A 933 -47.53 -21.41 -25.98
C GLU A 933 -47.04 -21.47 -27.43
N SER A 934 -46.35 -20.42 -27.89
CA SER A 934 -46.01 -20.19 -29.30
C SER A 934 -44.52 -20.37 -29.62
N GLY A 935 -43.70 -20.66 -28.61
CA GLY A 935 -42.24 -20.82 -28.72
C GLY A 935 -41.46 -19.51 -28.54
N PHE A 936 -40.18 -19.63 -28.18
CA PHE A 936 -39.31 -18.51 -27.80
C PHE A 936 -39.21 -17.43 -28.88
N LEU A 937 -38.93 -17.79 -30.14
CA LEU A 937 -38.77 -16.83 -31.23
C LEU A 937 -40.07 -16.06 -31.53
N SER A 938 -41.22 -16.74 -31.54
CA SER A 938 -42.53 -16.11 -31.67
C SER A 938 -42.81 -15.17 -30.49
N GLY A 939 -42.42 -15.60 -29.29
CA GLY A 939 -42.48 -14.81 -28.05
C GLY A 939 -41.71 -13.50 -28.16
N LEU A 940 -40.47 -13.53 -28.67
CA LEU A 940 -39.66 -12.32 -28.87
C LEU A 940 -40.34 -11.33 -29.82
N GLY A 941 -40.91 -11.82 -30.92
CA GLY A 941 -41.70 -10.98 -31.84
C GLY A 941 -42.95 -10.38 -31.18
N ASN A 942 -43.58 -11.13 -30.26
CA ASN A 942 -44.72 -10.66 -29.50
C ASN A 942 -44.34 -9.63 -28.43
N ASP A 943 -43.20 -9.77 -27.74
CA ASP A 943 -42.68 -8.77 -26.80
C ASP A 943 -42.53 -7.42 -27.50
N ALA A 944 -41.91 -7.38 -28.70
CA ALA A 944 -41.78 -6.14 -29.48
C ALA A 944 -43.13 -5.52 -29.84
N ARG A 945 -44.11 -6.35 -30.24
CA ARG A 945 -45.46 -5.90 -30.59
C ARG A 945 -46.21 -5.34 -29.38
N ALA A 946 -46.26 -6.11 -28.29
CA ALA A 946 -46.94 -5.73 -27.07
C ALA A 946 -46.29 -4.49 -26.43
N PHE A 947 -44.96 -4.38 -26.48
CA PHE A 947 -44.25 -3.19 -26.04
C PHE A 947 -44.67 -1.94 -26.83
N GLY A 948 -44.74 -2.05 -28.15
CA GLY A 948 -45.22 -0.95 -29.01
C GLY A 948 -46.65 -0.53 -28.68
N GLU A 949 -47.57 -1.50 -28.58
CA GLU A 949 -48.99 -1.26 -28.29
C GLU A 949 -49.19 -0.63 -26.89
N ILE A 950 -48.54 -1.17 -25.85
CA ILE A 950 -48.71 -0.72 -24.47
C ILE A 950 -48.01 0.62 -24.23
N THR A 951 -46.80 0.81 -24.77
CA THR A 951 -46.07 2.07 -24.62
C THR A 951 -46.77 3.22 -25.34
N ALA A 952 -47.39 2.97 -26.50
CA ALA A 952 -48.17 3.97 -27.22
C ALA A 952 -49.58 4.21 -26.62
N SER A 953 -49.99 3.41 -25.64
CA SER A 953 -51.28 3.59 -24.96
C SER A 953 -51.31 4.89 -24.15
N PRO A 954 -52.50 5.42 -23.78
CA PRO A 954 -52.61 6.60 -22.92
C PRO A 954 -51.83 6.45 -21.61
N ALA A 955 -51.85 5.26 -20.98
CA ALA A 955 -51.10 4.98 -19.76
C ALA A 955 -49.58 4.97 -19.99
N GLY A 956 -49.11 4.31 -21.05
CA GLY A 956 -47.68 4.27 -21.38
C GLY A 956 -47.10 5.67 -21.63
N GLN A 957 -47.78 6.48 -22.44
CA GLN A 957 -47.31 7.84 -22.75
C GLN A 957 -47.35 8.79 -21.55
N GLU A 958 -48.40 8.71 -20.73
CA GLU A 958 -48.54 9.50 -19.49
C GLU A 958 -47.39 9.18 -18.51
N TRP A 959 -47.13 7.91 -18.24
CA TRP A 959 -46.16 7.50 -17.21
C TRP A 959 -44.71 7.61 -17.68
N VAL A 960 -44.43 7.42 -18.98
CA VAL A 960 -43.14 7.79 -19.57
C VAL A 960 -42.91 9.31 -19.47
N GLY A 961 -43.93 10.12 -19.77
CA GLY A 961 -43.87 11.58 -19.61
C GLY A 961 -43.57 12.01 -18.18
N ARG A 962 -44.26 11.41 -17.20
CA ARG A 962 -44.01 11.62 -15.77
C ARG A 962 -42.60 11.26 -15.33
N PHE A 963 -42.07 10.14 -15.82
CA PHE A 963 -40.68 9.76 -15.55
C PHE A 963 -39.67 10.78 -16.10
N LEU A 964 -39.86 11.23 -17.34
CA LEU A 964 -39.05 12.30 -17.94
C LEU A 964 -39.18 13.62 -17.16
N GLY A 965 -40.37 13.90 -16.62
CA GLY A 965 -40.67 15.01 -15.70
C GLY A 965 -40.19 14.81 -14.26
N LYS A 966 -39.58 13.66 -13.93
CA LYS A 966 -39.11 13.28 -12.59
C LYS A 966 -40.22 13.29 -11.52
N ASP A 967 -41.42 12.85 -11.88
CA ASP A 967 -42.54 12.66 -10.95
C ASP A 967 -42.16 11.63 -9.85
N PRO A 968 -42.20 11.99 -8.56
CA PRO A 968 -41.88 11.07 -7.47
C PRO A 968 -42.83 9.87 -7.37
N LEU A 969 -44.04 9.93 -7.94
CA LEU A 969 -44.95 8.79 -7.96
C LEU A 969 -44.38 7.60 -8.75
N GLN A 970 -43.47 7.83 -9.70
CA GLN A 970 -42.84 6.78 -10.49
C GLN A 970 -41.98 5.82 -9.63
N SER A 971 -41.40 6.28 -8.54
CA SER A 971 -40.60 5.44 -7.63
C SER A 971 -41.42 4.81 -6.49
N SER A 972 -42.74 5.04 -6.45
CA SER A 972 -43.61 4.46 -5.43
C SER A 972 -43.61 2.93 -5.50
N PHE A 973 -43.46 2.28 -4.35
CA PHE A 973 -43.64 0.83 -4.25
C PHE A 973 -45.11 0.47 -4.43
N LEU A 974 -45.40 -0.53 -5.25
CA LEU A 974 -46.75 -1.07 -5.43
C LEU A 974 -46.64 -2.57 -5.68
N GLU A 975 -47.12 -3.36 -4.71
CA GLU A 975 -47.25 -4.80 -4.87
C GLU A 975 -48.56 -5.12 -5.62
N LEU A 976 -48.42 -5.74 -6.79
CA LEU A 976 -49.51 -6.26 -7.61
C LEU A 976 -49.61 -7.77 -7.52
N ILE A 977 -48.48 -8.47 -7.44
CA ILE A 977 -48.41 -9.92 -7.26
C ILE A 977 -47.65 -10.20 -5.98
N SER A 978 -48.26 -10.93 -5.05
CA SER A 978 -47.61 -11.27 -3.78
C SER A 978 -46.53 -12.32 -3.98
N ALA A 979 -45.44 -12.24 -3.22
CA ALA A 979 -44.43 -13.30 -3.21
C ALA A 979 -45.07 -14.66 -2.86
N GLU A 980 -44.75 -15.70 -3.63
CA GLU A 980 -45.12 -17.07 -3.27
C GLU A 980 -44.42 -17.42 -1.94
N LYS A 981 -45.21 -17.64 -0.87
CA LYS A 981 -44.65 -18.17 0.39
C LYS A 981 -44.26 -19.62 0.13
N GLU A 982 -42.95 -19.88 0.02
CA GLU A 982 -42.39 -21.23 -0.04
C GLU A 982 -42.85 -22.13 1.12
#